data_AF-A0A1M5H418-F1
#
_entry.id   AF-A0A1M5H418-F1
#
_cell.length_a   1.000
_cell.length_b   1.000
_cell.length_c   1.000
_cell.angle_alpha   90.00
_cell.angle_beta   90.00
_cell.angle_gamma   90.00
#
_symmetry.space_group_name_H-M   'P 1'
#
loop_
_entity.id
_entity.type
_entity.pdbx_description
1 polymer ?
#
loop_
_entity_poly.entity_id
_entity_poly.type
_entity_poly.pdbx_seq_one_letter_code
_entity_poly.pdbx_strand_id
1 'polypeptide(L)'
;MFSLFVKLLFVMHLQKLIFKKETLYYIAGEKPIFDIESDWAIFTGTVGPNNKCLLFSDGYFYKIASTEQAKQLIHNEFQSLKISKNNAKYITPSSKMVNEYVLQLSDISAGGERVNELTLIHAKTILDITKKKTQSTKVADWRYFQDLKTDFDSLNDERIPKNLLRKLKLVLSGINENEKVDLSFSHGDFTSWNCYIKDHTLAIYDWELASFERPKGFDFFHFIIQNGILIQKKSWKNIFKEIKEKNAIAFQYDDKELEKYLKFYLLINLLSYLKIYSEQEKWHVQIHWLLQTWTEALNIFLTENNTERELLIMDIFDQLYHTPYATLKFHNEAPENLKLNSDIDIIISSRNAKKMIAFLSANSLVQNVTTVKKSFMYSVRIITKHHEILNLDLISQLKWKYLQIMDTNEVLANKFKNSFGVYKVSEKDTARFIHLFYHLNESEIPDSYKNFISEHVDSKKTNDKKTIIKVLKTKNDNKGFRFLKNVYHFLKDSFSEKGFIMTFSGVDGAGKSTVISEVSELIEKRYRRPVKILRHRPSLLPILSVWTKGKEKAHQDAVSSLPRQGNNKSPVSSLFRFGYYYTDYILGQFIIYLKYVLRGKIVLYDRYYFDFIADAKRSNIQLPKAVTESGYHLLMKPKFNFFLYAAPEKILSRKRELSYRSIVDLTTEYSTLFSKLNKKDQNVKYLSIENNDLDTTLDTIMNTIITAK
;
A
#
# COMPACT_ATOMS: atom_id res chain seq x y z
N MET A 1 0.30 -35.54 -5.97
CA MET A 1 1.67 -35.56 -6.54
C MET A 1 2.65 -36.28 -5.62
N PHE A 2 3.07 -35.71 -4.48
CA PHE A 2 4.04 -36.38 -3.59
C PHE A 2 3.57 -37.75 -3.06
N SER A 3 2.36 -37.84 -2.51
CA SER A 3 1.80 -39.13 -2.06
C SER A 3 1.75 -40.18 -3.19
N LEU A 4 1.40 -39.75 -4.40
CA LEU A 4 1.32 -40.64 -5.57
C LEU A 4 2.71 -41.12 -5.99
N PHE A 5 3.72 -40.24 -5.93
CA PHE A 5 5.12 -40.60 -6.12
C PHE A 5 5.60 -41.61 -5.07
N VAL A 6 5.35 -41.36 -3.77
CA VAL A 6 5.72 -42.30 -2.70
C VAL A 6 5.04 -43.66 -2.92
N LYS A 7 3.73 -43.68 -3.21
CA LYS A 7 3.00 -44.91 -3.52
C LYS A 7 3.62 -45.65 -4.73
N LEU A 8 3.92 -44.93 -5.80
CA LEU A 8 4.56 -45.49 -6.99
C LEU A 8 5.92 -46.11 -6.65
N LEU A 9 6.73 -45.47 -5.81
CA LEU A 9 8.02 -46.01 -5.38
C LEU A 9 7.88 -47.32 -4.62
N PHE A 10 6.90 -47.43 -3.73
CA PHE A 10 6.63 -48.66 -2.99
C PHE A 10 6.06 -49.76 -3.90
N VAL A 11 5.15 -49.43 -4.82
CA VAL A 11 4.61 -50.37 -5.82
C VAL A 11 5.71 -50.89 -6.74
N MET A 12 6.65 -50.04 -7.14
CA MET A 12 7.81 -50.42 -7.96
C MET A 12 8.96 -51.03 -7.15
N HIS A 13 8.79 -51.22 -5.83
CA HIS A 13 9.82 -51.72 -4.91
C HIS A 13 11.14 -50.90 -4.88
N LEU A 14 11.09 -49.62 -5.28
CA LEU A 14 12.25 -48.71 -5.34
C LEU A 14 12.51 -47.94 -4.04
N GLN A 15 11.70 -48.14 -3.00
CA GLN A 15 11.83 -47.44 -1.71
C GLN A 15 13.22 -47.59 -1.08
N LYS A 16 13.89 -48.74 -1.29
CA LYS A 16 15.25 -49.00 -0.76
C LYS A 16 16.33 -48.13 -1.42
N LEU A 17 16.09 -47.63 -2.63
CA LEU A 17 17.01 -46.77 -3.38
C LEU A 17 16.80 -45.30 -3.06
N ILE A 18 15.57 -44.91 -2.74
CA ILE A 18 15.18 -43.50 -2.57
C ILE A 18 15.17 -43.07 -1.11
N PHE A 19 14.71 -43.94 -0.20
CA PHE A 19 14.61 -43.60 1.22
C PHE A 19 15.77 -44.18 2.01
N LYS A 20 16.33 -43.36 2.91
CA LYS A 20 17.31 -43.83 3.90
C LYS A 20 16.66 -44.87 4.80
N LYS A 21 17.43 -45.91 5.12
CA LYS A 21 17.09 -46.87 6.16
C LYS A 21 17.79 -46.46 7.44
N GLU A 22 17.06 -46.49 8.54
CA GLU A 22 17.59 -46.38 9.89
C GLU A 22 17.21 -47.66 10.62
N THR A 23 18.16 -48.24 11.36
CA THR A 23 17.89 -49.36 12.26
C THR A 23 17.60 -48.78 13.63
N LEU A 24 16.38 -48.98 14.12
CA LEU A 24 15.95 -48.51 15.44
C LEU A 24 16.01 -49.68 16.43
N TYR A 25 16.62 -49.44 17.57
CA TYR A 25 16.60 -50.37 18.70
C TYR A 25 15.63 -49.82 19.75
N TYR A 26 14.74 -50.66 20.27
CA TYR A 26 13.78 -50.30 21.29
C TYR A 26 13.78 -51.35 22.40
N ILE A 27 13.30 -50.96 23.58
CA ILE A 27 13.10 -51.85 24.71
C ILE A 27 11.58 -52.05 24.85
N ALA A 28 11.12 -53.28 24.74
CA ALA A 28 9.71 -53.61 24.96
C ALA A 28 9.41 -53.47 26.47
N GLY A 29 8.50 -52.56 26.82
CA GLY A 29 7.97 -52.47 28.18
C GLY A 29 7.01 -53.63 28.48
N GLU A 30 6.68 -53.87 29.74
CA GLU A 30 5.78 -54.96 30.17
C GLU A 30 4.36 -54.85 29.59
N LYS A 31 3.92 -53.64 29.20
CA LYS A 31 2.62 -53.36 28.56
C LYS A 31 2.80 -52.37 27.40
N PRO A 32 3.14 -52.85 26.19
CA PRO A 32 3.31 -51.98 25.03
C PRO A 32 1.98 -51.31 24.64
N ILE A 33 2.05 -50.09 24.12
CA ILE A 33 0.88 -49.29 23.71
C ILE A 33 0.29 -49.81 22.38
N PHE A 34 1.12 -50.43 21.56
CA PHE A 34 0.80 -50.96 20.24
C PHE A 34 1.70 -52.15 19.91
N ASP A 35 1.30 -52.95 18.91
CA ASP A 35 2.13 -54.01 18.35
C ASP A 35 3.05 -53.44 17.26
N ILE A 36 4.36 -53.54 17.46
CA ILE A 36 5.35 -53.00 16.52
C ILE A 36 5.47 -53.83 15.23
N GLU A 37 5.00 -55.08 15.24
CA GLU A 37 4.97 -55.93 14.05
C GLU A 37 3.76 -55.62 13.15
N SER A 38 2.77 -54.88 13.66
CA SER A 38 1.59 -54.43 12.91
C SER A 38 1.87 -53.22 12.02
N ASP A 39 0.88 -52.80 11.21
CA ASP A 39 0.97 -51.58 10.42
C ASP A 39 0.79 -50.33 11.32
N TRP A 40 1.87 -49.58 11.50
CA TRP A 40 1.85 -48.34 12.27
C TRP A 40 2.56 -47.19 11.53
N ALA A 41 2.21 -45.97 11.94
CA ALA A 41 2.90 -44.76 11.50
C ALA A 41 3.12 -43.81 12.68
N ILE A 42 4.28 -43.16 12.73
CA ILE A 42 4.63 -42.24 13.80
C ILE A 42 5.06 -40.89 13.24
N PHE A 43 4.52 -39.82 13.81
CA PHE A 43 4.96 -38.44 13.59
C PHE A 43 5.50 -37.88 14.90
N THR A 44 6.80 -37.61 14.95
CA THR A 44 7.52 -37.25 16.19
C THR A 44 7.28 -35.79 16.64
N GLY A 45 6.39 -35.07 15.98
CA GLY A 45 6.00 -33.71 16.34
C GLY A 45 6.94 -32.62 15.78
N THR A 46 6.60 -31.38 16.13
CA THR A 46 7.43 -30.19 15.84
C THR A 46 8.12 -29.77 17.13
N VAL A 47 9.42 -29.49 17.06
CA VAL A 47 10.21 -29.02 18.20
C VAL A 47 9.58 -27.77 18.81
N GLY A 48 9.35 -27.78 20.12
CA GLY A 48 8.78 -26.66 20.87
C GLY A 48 8.15 -27.08 22.20
N PRO A 49 7.60 -26.14 22.99
CA PRO A 49 7.00 -26.43 24.29
C PRO A 49 5.81 -27.38 24.20
N ASN A 50 5.08 -27.37 23.07
CA ASN A 50 3.91 -28.23 22.85
C ASN A 50 4.25 -29.55 22.13
N ASN A 51 5.53 -29.95 22.11
CA ASN A 51 5.95 -31.11 21.34
C ASN A 51 5.27 -32.39 21.85
N LYS A 52 4.63 -33.09 20.92
CA LYS A 52 4.00 -34.39 21.16
C LYS A 52 4.17 -35.26 19.93
N CYS A 53 4.34 -36.54 20.18
CA CYS A 53 4.37 -37.55 19.14
C CYS A 53 2.93 -38.02 18.84
N LEU A 54 2.64 -38.28 17.58
CA LEU A 54 1.37 -38.84 17.11
C LEU A 54 1.65 -40.21 16.48
N LEU A 55 1.20 -41.26 17.14
CA LEU A 55 1.27 -42.64 16.65
C LEU A 55 -0.10 -43.05 16.11
N PHE A 56 -0.14 -43.71 14.95
CA PHE A 56 -1.32 -44.38 14.43
C PHE A 56 -1.07 -45.89 14.42
N SER A 57 -1.93 -46.65 15.09
CA SER A 57 -1.91 -48.12 15.14
C SER A 57 -3.31 -48.64 15.35
N ASP A 58 -3.66 -49.77 14.73
CA ASP A 58 -4.93 -50.48 14.94
C ASP A 58 -6.20 -49.61 14.77
N GLY A 59 -6.14 -48.61 13.88
CA GLY A 59 -7.26 -47.68 13.65
C GLY A 59 -7.43 -46.58 14.71
N TYR A 60 -6.47 -46.43 15.62
CA TYR A 60 -6.45 -45.41 16.65
C TYR A 60 -5.25 -44.47 16.51
N PHE A 61 -5.47 -43.22 16.91
CA PHE A 61 -4.42 -42.22 17.07
C PHE A 61 -4.04 -42.10 18.55
N TYR A 62 -2.75 -42.19 18.85
CA TYR A 62 -2.18 -42.01 20.18
C TYR A 62 -1.35 -40.73 20.20
N LYS A 63 -1.81 -39.74 20.94
CA LYS A 63 -1.04 -38.52 21.24
C LYS A 63 -0.19 -38.78 22.48
N ILE A 64 1.12 -38.78 22.29
CA ILE A 64 2.13 -39.06 23.33
C ILE A 64 2.85 -37.76 23.67
N ALA A 65 2.56 -37.21 24.84
CA ALA A 65 3.16 -35.96 25.32
C ALA A 65 4.65 -36.16 25.63
N SER A 66 5.50 -35.27 25.09
CA SER A 66 6.94 -35.25 25.39
C SER A 66 7.36 -34.14 26.35
N THR A 67 6.41 -33.28 26.73
CA THR A 67 6.61 -32.12 27.62
C THR A 67 5.41 -31.98 28.58
N GLU A 68 5.59 -31.23 29.66
CA GLU A 68 4.50 -30.96 30.61
C GLU A 68 3.38 -30.10 30.01
N GLN A 69 3.70 -29.18 29.09
CA GLN A 69 2.68 -28.41 28.37
C GLN A 69 1.87 -29.32 27.44
N ALA A 70 2.54 -30.24 26.71
CA ALA A 70 1.84 -31.21 25.88
C ALA A 70 0.94 -32.14 26.71
N LYS A 71 1.37 -32.51 27.93
CA LYS A 71 0.57 -33.28 28.90
C LYS A 71 -0.72 -32.54 29.27
N GLN A 72 -0.63 -31.23 29.54
CA GLN A 72 -1.80 -30.39 29.81
C GLN A 72 -2.74 -30.32 28.61
N LEU A 73 -2.19 -30.18 27.39
CA LEU A 73 -2.97 -30.12 26.15
C LEU A 73 -3.77 -31.40 25.88
N ILE A 74 -3.15 -32.58 26.02
CA ILE A 74 -3.89 -33.85 25.83
C ILE A 74 -4.94 -34.05 26.93
N HIS A 75 -4.69 -33.59 28.16
CA HIS A 75 -5.69 -33.64 29.22
C HIS A 75 -6.87 -32.71 28.90
N ASN A 76 -6.59 -31.49 28.40
CA ASN A 76 -7.62 -30.56 27.97
C ASN A 76 -8.46 -31.14 26.83
N GLU A 77 -7.83 -31.78 25.83
CA GLU A 77 -8.53 -32.46 24.75
C GLU A 77 -9.47 -33.55 25.26
N PHE A 78 -9.00 -34.39 26.20
CA PHE A 78 -9.82 -35.44 26.79
C PHE A 78 -11.07 -34.89 27.50
N GLN A 79 -10.94 -33.81 28.27
CA GLN A 79 -12.10 -33.20 28.94
C GLN A 79 -13.01 -32.47 27.95
N SER A 80 -12.43 -31.74 26.99
CA SER A 80 -13.14 -31.00 25.96
C SER A 80 -13.99 -31.92 25.07
N LEU A 81 -13.49 -33.12 24.75
CA LEU A 81 -14.25 -34.11 23.98
C LEU A 81 -15.51 -34.60 24.71
N LYS A 82 -15.50 -34.69 26.06
CA LYS A 82 -16.71 -35.05 26.84
C LYS A 82 -17.78 -33.97 26.72
N ILE A 83 -17.39 -32.71 26.86
CA ILE A 83 -18.27 -31.55 26.68
C ILE A 83 -18.77 -31.50 25.23
N SER A 84 -17.85 -31.71 24.29
CA SER A 84 -18.10 -31.64 22.86
C SER A 84 -19.06 -32.71 22.36
N LYS A 85 -19.02 -33.94 22.89
CA LYS A 85 -19.97 -35.02 22.52
C LYS A 85 -21.42 -34.76 22.92
N ASN A 86 -21.67 -34.05 24.01
CA ASN A 86 -23.02 -33.92 24.55
C ASN A 86 -23.97 -33.20 23.57
N ASN A 87 -25.00 -33.90 23.08
CA ASN A 87 -26.00 -33.41 22.13
C ASN A 87 -25.42 -32.76 20.85
N ALA A 88 -24.28 -33.25 20.35
CA ALA A 88 -23.61 -32.67 19.19
C ALA A 88 -24.24 -33.10 17.86
N LYS A 89 -24.38 -32.13 16.95
CA LYS A 89 -24.75 -32.35 15.54
C LYS A 89 -23.52 -32.52 14.64
N TYR A 90 -22.42 -32.96 15.22
CA TYR A 90 -21.12 -33.11 14.57
C TYR A 90 -20.39 -34.30 15.21
N ILE A 91 -19.46 -34.89 14.48
CA ILE A 91 -18.73 -36.09 14.87
C ILE A 91 -17.44 -35.67 15.58
N THR A 92 -17.12 -36.33 16.69
CA THR A 92 -15.86 -36.17 17.41
C THR A 92 -15.24 -37.53 17.69
N PRO A 93 -13.90 -37.61 17.83
CA PRO A 93 -13.26 -38.88 18.17
C PRO A 93 -13.75 -39.37 19.54
N SER A 94 -13.89 -40.70 19.69
CA SER A 94 -13.91 -41.30 21.01
C SER A 94 -12.51 -41.19 21.63
N SER A 95 -12.46 -40.97 22.94
CA SER A 95 -11.23 -40.69 23.65
C SER A 95 -11.08 -41.55 24.90
N LYS A 96 -9.84 -41.98 25.15
CA LYS A 96 -9.46 -42.74 26.34
C LYS A 96 -8.05 -42.33 26.77
N MET A 97 -7.91 -41.92 28.03
CA MET A 97 -6.58 -41.75 28.63
C MET A 97 -5.97 -43.13 28.92
N VAL A 98 -4.87 -43.46 28.25
CA VAL A 98 -4.12 -44.71 28.48
C VAL A 98 -3.31 -44.58 29.77
N ASN A 99 -2.65 -43.42 29.93
CA ASN A 99 -1.99 -42.97 31.15
C ASN A 99 -1.92 -41.42 31.11
N GLU A 100 -1.24 -40.80 32.06
CA GLU A 100 -1.17 -39.33 32.15
C GLU A 100 -0.45 -38.64 30.97
N TYR A 101 0.36 -39.36 30.19
CA TYR A 101 1.13 -38.86 29.03
C TYR A 101 0.56 -39.32 27.68
N VAL A 102 -0.44 -40.21 27.65
CA VAL A 102 -0.92 -40.84 26.42
C VAL A 102 -2.43 -40.79 26.31
N LEU A 103 -2.92 -40.09 25.28
CA LEU A 103 -4.33 -40.00 24.91
C LEU A 103 -4.58 -40.82 23.63
N GLN A 104 -5.49 -41.80 23.71
CA GLN A 104 -5.99 -42.56 22.57
C GLN A 104 -7.26 -41.90 22.01
N LEU A 105 -7.33 -41.77 20.67
CA LEU A 105 -8.44 -41.21 19.91
C LEU A 105 -8.85 -42.15 18.76
N SER A 106 -10.14 -42.32 18.51
CA SER A 106 -10.61 -43.06 17.32
C SER A 106 -10.39 -42.27 16.02
N ASP A 107 -10.10 -42.96 14.92
CA ASP A 107 -10.10 -42.33 13.60
C ASP A 107 -11.52 -41.90 13.18
N ILE A 108 -11.66 -40.65 12.76
CA ILE A 108 -12.89 -40.05 12.24
C ILE A 108 -12.71 -39.50 10.81
N SER A 109 -11.58 -39.80 10.16
CA SER A 109 -11.25 -39.31 8.82
C SER A 109 -11.80 -40.18 7.69
N ALA A 110 -12.09 -41.45 7.96
CA ALA A 110 -12.53 -42.41 6.96
C ALA A 110 -13.81 -41.99 6.23
N GLY A 111 -13.70 -41.85 4.89
CA GLY A 111 -14.80 -41.45 4.01
C GLY A 111 -15.18 -39.96 4.09
N GLY A 112 -14.36 -39.12 4.73
CA GLY A 112 -14.58 -37.69 4.82
C GLY A 112 -13.73 -36.86 3.85
N GLU A 113 -14.25 -35.72 3.42
CA GLU A 113 -13.54 -34.78 2.55
C GLU A 113 -13.19 -33.48 3.28
N ARG A 114 -11.99 -32.95 3.04
CA ARG A 114 -11.60 -31.63 3.55
C ARG A 114 -12.07 -30.54 2.61
N VAL A 115 -12.72 -29.51 3.16
CA VAL A 115 -13.17 -28.34 2.41
C VAL A 115 -12.51 -27.09 2.98
N ASN A 116 -11.76 -26.38 2.14
CA ASN A 116 -10.97 -25.21 2.55
C ASN A 116 -11.78 -23.92 2.69
N GLU A 117 -13.06 -23.94 2.33
CA GLU A 117 -13.97 -22.79 2.40
C GLU A 117 -15.01 -22.98 3.50
N LEU A 118 -15.39 -21.89 4.16
CA LEU A 118 -16.44 -21.92 5.17
C LEU A 118 -17.80 -22.12 4.47
N THR A 119 -18.32 -23.35 4.55
CA THR A 119 -19.64 -23.73 4.03
C THR A 119 -20.73 -23.57 5.11
N LEU A 120 -21.99 -23.73 4.71
CA LEU A 120 -23.12 -23.71 5.63
C LEU A 120 -23.02 -24.81 6.72
N ILE A 121 -22.42 -25.96 6.40
CA ILE A 121 -22.19 -27.05 7.37
C ILE A 121 -21.26 -26.55 8.48
N HIS A 122 -20.11 -25.96 8.11
CA HIS A 122 -19.16 -25.38 9.08
C HIS A 122 -19.83 -24.30 9.93
N ALA A 123 -20.54 -23.36 9.31
CA ALA A 123 -21.20 -22.26 10.00
C ALA A 123 -22.22 -22.78 11.05
N LYS A 124 -23.08 -23.72 10.67
CA LYS A 124 -24.05 -24.35 11.58
C LYS A 124 -23.34 -25.08 12.73
N THR A 125 -22.28 -25.83 12.43
CA THR A 125 -21.52 -26.55 13.47
C THR A 125 -20.84 -25.59 14.45
N ILE A 126 -20.23 -24.49 13.99
CA ILE A 126 -19.63 -23.46 14.86
C ILE A 126 -20.69 -22.86 15.79
N LEU A 127 -21.90 -22.56 15.26
CA LEU A 127 -23.01 -22.05 16.08
C LEU A 127 -23.45 -23.06 17.13
N ASP A 128 -23.49 -24.35 16.81
CA ASP A 128 -23.84 -25.40 17.76
C ASP A 128 -22.76 -25.60 18.84
N ILE A 129 -21.47 -25.50 18.49
CA ILE A 129 -20.35 -25.50 19.45
C ILE A 129 -20.48 -24.30 20.41
N THR A 130 -20.70 -23.11 19.85
CA THR A 130 -20.85 -21.85 20.60
C THR A 130 -21.97 -21.93 21.66
N LYS A 131 -23.09 -22.58 21.31
CA LYS A 131 -24.27 -22.70 22.18
C LYS A 131 -24.06 -23.60 23.41
N LYS A 132 -23.02 -24.44 23.45
CA LYS A 132 -22.78 -25.34 24.59
C LYS A 132 -22.56 -24.59 25.90
N LYS A 133 -21.89 -23.43 25.83
CA LYS A 133 -21.72 -22.53 26.95
C LYS A 133 -21.45 -21.13 26.43
N THR A 134 -22.20 -20.16 26.95
CA THR A 134 -21.97 -18.75 26.72
C THR A 134 -22.03 -18.04 28.06
N GLN A 135 -21.12 -17.10 28.28
CA GLN A 135 -21.09 -16.25 29.47
C GLN A 135 -20.75 -14.82 29.04
N SER A 136 -21.35 -13.83 29.69
CA SER A 136 -21.01 -12.42 29.47
C SER A 136 -20.16 -11.93 30.63
N THR A 137 -19.02 -11.31 30.34
CA THR A 137 -18.12 -10.75 31.36
C THR A 137 -17.70 -9.34 30.97
N LYS A 138 -17.19 -8.55 31.92
CA LYS A 138 -16.49 -7.30 31.57
C LYS A 138 -15.10 -7.64 31.08
N VAL A 139 -14.54 -6.80 30.21
CA VAL A 139 -13.15 -6.97 29.75
C VAL A 139 -12.16 -6.98 30.93
N ALA A 140 -12.37 -6.12 31.93
CA ALA A 140 -11.56 -6.09 33.16
C ALA A 140 -11.54 -7.44 33.91
N ASP A 141 -12.67 -8.14 33.90
CA ASP A 141 -12.87 -9.40 34.64
C ASP A 141 -12.51 -10.64 33.80
N TRP A 142 -12.15 -10.45 32.52
CA TRP A 142 -11.75 -11.53 31.63
C TRP A 142 -10.30 -11.97 31.91
N ARG A 143 -10.13 -12.84 32.91
CA ARG A 143 -8.82 -13.28 33.41
C ARG A 143 -7.85 -13.72 32.31
N TYR A 144 -8.29 -14.59 31.39
CA TYR A 144 -7.43 -15.07 30.31
C TYR A 144 -6.89 -13.93 29.43
N PHE A 145 -7.72 -12.92 29.14
CA PHE A 145 -7.28 -11.76 28.36
C PHE A 145 -6.31 -10.87 29.14
N GLN A 146 -6.52 -10.70 30.45
CA GLN A 146 -5.60 -9.93 31.29
C GLN A 146 -4.24 -10.64 31.45
N ASP A 147 -4.23 -11.96 31.62
CA ASP A 147 -3.00 -12.76 31.67
C ASP A 147 -2.18 -12.59 30.37
N LEU A 148 -2.85 -12.62 29.21
CA LEU A 148 -2.23 -12.38 27.91
C LEU A 148 -1.66 -10.96 27.76
N LYS A 149 -2.32 -9.94 28.32
CA LYS A 149 -1.79 -8.56 28.34
C LYS A 149 -0.52 -8.48 29.19
N THR A 150 -0.51 -9.10 30.37
CA THR A 150 0.66 -9.15 31.24
C THR A 150 1.83 -9.88 30.57
N ASP A 151 1.58 -11.02 29.93
CA ASP A 151 2.60 -11.74 29.15
C ASP A 151 3.19 -10.85 28.06
N PHE A 152 2.34 -10.11 27.34
CA PHE A 152 2.77 -9.19 26.28
C PHE A 152 3.62 -8.03 26.77
N ASP A 153 3.34 -7.48 27.96
CA ASP A 153 4.16 -6.41 28.54
C ASP A 153 5.59 -6.88 28.87
N SER A 154 5.75 -8.17 29.15
CA SER A 154 7.07 -8.81 29.37
C SER A 154 7.77 -9.29 28.10
N LEU A 155 7.09 -9.23 26.94
CA LEU A 155 7.59 -9.77 25.67
C LEU A 155 8.78 -8.98 25.15
N ASN A 156 9.91 -9.66 24.96
CA ASN A 156 11.10 -9.09 24.37
C ASN A 156 11.69 -10.01 23.29
N ASP A 157 11.36 -9.75 22.03
CA ASP A 157 11.96 -10.43 20.88
C ASP A 157 12.18 -9.45 19.71
N GLU A 158 13.44 -9.24 19.36
CA GLU A 158 13.85 -8.36 18.25
C GLU A 158 13.43 -8.87 16.87
N ARG A 159 13.03 -10.14 16.74
CA ARG A 159 12.51 -10.69 15.48
C ARG A 159 11.09 -10.22 15.20
N ILE A 160 10.32 -9.80 16.21
CA ILE A 160 8.95 -9.33 16.01
C ILE A 160 8.97 -7.90 15.44
N PRO A 161 8.22 -7.61 14.36
CA PRO A 161 8.16 -6.27 13.78
C PRO A 161 7.75 -5.20 14.80
N LYS A 162 8.51 -4.10 14.87
CA LYS A 162 8.32 -3.07 15.89
C LYS A 162 6.99 -2.33 15.72
N ASN A 163 6.50 -2.10 14.50
CA ASN A 163 5.24 -1.37 14.34
C ASN A 163 4.03 -2.23 14.67
N LEU A 164 4.07 -3.55 14.48
CA LEU A 164 3.06 -4.47 14.99
C LEU A 164 2.89 -4.33 16.50
N LEU A 165 3.99 -4.32 17.25
CA LEU A 165 3.96 -4.13 18.70
C LEU A 165 3.37 -2.76 19.07
N ARG A 166 3.72 -1.70 18.34
CA ARG A 166 3.19 -0.35 18.57
C ARG A 166 1.70 -0.25 18.26
N LYS A 167 1.24 -0.79 17.13
CA LYS A 167 -0.18 -0.88 16.75
C LYS A 167 -0.96 -1.66 17.80
N LEU A 168 -0.43 -2.81 18.23
CA LEU A 168 -1.06 -3.63 19.26
C LEU A 168 -1.20 -2.86 20.59
N LYS A 169 -0.17 -2.15 21.02
CA LYS A 169 -0.23 -1.26 22.20
C LYS A 169 -1.28 -0.17 22.07
N LEU A 170 -1.37 0.49 20.90
CA LEU A 170 -2.38 1.51 20.64
C LEU A 170 -3.80 0.92 20.73
N VAL A 171 -4.06 -0.23 20.07
CA VAL A 171 -5.36 -0.90 20.13
C VAL A 171 -5.71 -1.30 21.57
N LEU A 172 -4.75 -1.88 22.31
CA LEU A 172 -4.95 -2.25 23.72
C LEU A 172 -5.27 -1.06 24.61
N SER A 173 -4.57 0.07 24.42
CA SER A 173 -4.81 1.29 25.20
C SER A 173 -6.19 1.92 24.95
N GLY A 174 -6.78 1.67 23.78
CA GLY A 174 -8.12 2.13 23.43
C GLY A 174 -9.27 1.23 23.92
N ILE A 175 -8.98 0.13 24.64
CA ILE A 175 -10.00 -0.79 25.11
C ILE A 175 -10.72 -0.21 26.33
N ASN A 176 -12.06 -0.21 26.28
CA ASN A 176 -12.88 0.09 27.44
C ASN A 176 -12.97 -1.14 28.35
N GLU A 177 -12.27 -1.12 29.48
CA GLU A 177 -12.24 -2.22 30.45
C GLU A 177 -13.63 -2.53 31.05
N ASN A 178 -14.57 -1.58 31.03
CA ASN A 178 -15.95 -1.78 31.49
C ASN A 178 -16.90 -2.32 30.39
N GLU A 179 -16.43 -2.43 29.14
CA GLU A 179 -17.21 -3.02 28.06
C GLU A 179 -17.54 -4.49 28.39
N LYS A 180 -18.78 -4.92 28.14
CA LYS A 180 -19.16 -6.33 28.24
C LYS A 180 -18.79 -7.08 26.98
N VAL A 181 -18.25 -8.28 27.11
CA VAL A 181 -17.91 -9.19 26.02
C VAL A 181 -18.53 -10.57 26.30
N ASP A 182 -19.15 -11.16 25.29
CA ASP A 182 -19.63 -12.53 25.40
C ASP A 182 -18.51 -13.50 25.05
N LEU A 183 -18.28 -14.45 25.96
CA LEU A 183 -17.36 -15.56 25.80
C LEU A 183 -18.16 -16.83 25.50
N SER A 184 -17.59 -17.71 24.69
CA SER A 184 -18.22 -18.96 24.30
C SER A 184 -17.26 -20.12 24.30
N PHE A 185 -17.80 -21.34 24.42
CA PHE A 185 -17.02 -22.53 24.13
C PHE A 185 -16.56 -22.52 22.67
N SER A 186 -15.28 -22.77 22.47
CA SER A 186 -14.59 -22.72 21.18
C SER A 186 -13.67 -23.93 21.07
N HIS A 187 -13.54 -24.47 19.87
CA HIS A 187 -12.53 -25.46 19.51
C HIS A 187 -11.11 -24.91 19.64
N GLY A 188 -10.90 -23.62 19.32
CA GLY A 188 -9.65 -22.91 19.55
C GLY A 188 -8.61 -23.05 18.43
N ASP A 189 -8.67 -24.12 17.64
CA ASP A 189 -7.94 -24.29 16.36
C ASP A 189 -8.87 -24.80 15.24
N PHE A 190 -10.04 -24.17 15.10
CA PHE A 190 -11.04 -24.60 14.11
C PHE A 190 -10.63 -24.22 12.69
N THR A 191 -10.09 -25.18 11.94
CA THR A 191 -9.49 -24.98 10.61
C THR A 191 -9.92 -26.09 9.64
N SER A 192 -9.68 -25.90 8.34
CA SER A 192 -10.07 -26.92 7.34
C SER A 192 -9.25 -28.20 7.43
N TRP A 193 -8.03 -28.12 7.97
CA TRP A 193 -7.18 -29.29 8.18
C TRP A 193 -7.47 -30.03 9.47
N ASN A 194 -8.38 -29.54 10.32
CA ASN A 194 -8.86 -30.21 11.53
C ASN A 194 -10.32 -30.72 11.40
N CYS A 195 -10.89 -30.61 10.19
CA CYS A 195 -12.27 -30.98 9.91
C CYS A 195 -12.41 -31.85 8.65
N TYR A 196 -13.37 -32.77 8.65
CA TYR A 196 -13.83 -33.49 7.47
C TYR A 196 -15.34 -33.38 7.32
N ILE A 197 -15.85 -33.25 6.10
CA ILE A 197 -17.29 -33.36 5.82
C ILE A 197 -17.57 -34.81 5.44
N LYS A 198 -18.52 -35.43 6.14
CA LYS A 198 -19.00 -36.80 5.92
C LYS A 198 -20.51 -36.84 6.10
N ASP A 199 -21.24 -37.37 5.11
CA ASP A 199 -22.70 -37.53 5.17
C ASP A 199 -23.42 -36.24 5.62
N HIS A 200 -23.05 -35.10 5.01
CA HIS A 200 -23.53 -33.75 5.36
C HIS A 200 -23.30 -33.30 6.81
N THR A 201 -22.45 -34.01 7.55
CA THR A 201 -22.06 -33.73 8.94
C THR A 201 -20.58 -33.39 9.01
N LEU A 202 -20.19 -32.54 9.95
CA LEU A 202 -18.78 -32.20 10.17
C LEU A 202 -18.16 -33.14 11.20
N ALA A 203 -17.02 -33.74 10.89
CA ALA A 203 -16.19 -34.51 11.80
C ALA A 203 -14.98 -33.65 12.19
N ILE A 204 -14.79 -33.41 13.50
CA ILE A 204 -13.82 -32.46 14.04
C ILE A 204 -12.91 -33.16 15.05
N TYR A 205 -11.60 -32.96 14.91
CA TYR A 205 -10.58 -33.47 15.84
C TYR A 205 -9.60 -32.35 16.23
N ASP A 206 -8.68 -32.67 17.15
CA ASP A 206 -7.68 -31.75 17.70
C ASP A 206 -8.25 -30.70 18.66
N TRP A 207 -9.02 -31.17 19.65
CA TRP A 207 -9.71 -30.32 20.64
C TRP A 207 -8.80 -29.83 21.78
N GLU A 208 -7.48 -29.90 21.61
CA GLU A 208 -6.54 -29.59 22.68
C GLU A 208 -6.47 -28.11 23.05
N LEU A 209 -6.85 -27.22 22.12
CA LEU A 209 -6.94 -25.77 22.34
C LEU A 209 -8.35 -25.31 22.70
N ALA A 210 -9.29 -26.24 22.93
CA ALA A 210 -10.66 -25.90 23.23
C ALA A 210 -10.77 -25.20 24.58
N SER A 211 -11.60 -24.15 24.65
CA SER A 211 -11.68 -23.27 25.82
C SER A 211 -13.03 -22.56 25.91
N PHE A 212 -13.42 -22.22 27.13
CA PHE A 212 -14.58 -21.37 27.44
C PHE A 212 -14.22 -19.87 27.51
N GLU A 213 -12.93 -19.54 27.46
CA GLU A 213 -12.38 -18.19 27.62
C GLU A 213 -12.09 -17.55 26.26
N ARG A 214 -12.91 -17.85 25.24
CA ARG A 214 -12.76 -17.32 23.87
C ARG A 214 -13.90 -16.37 23.54
N PRO A 215 -13.64 -15.26 22.82
CA PRO A 215 -14.71 -14.34 22.42
C PRO A 215 -15.69 -15.06 21.50
N LYS A 216 -16.97 -14.68 21.58
CA LYS A 216 -18.02 -15.23 20.73
C LYS A 216 -17.63 -15.14 19.24
N GLY A 217 -17.76 -16.25 18.54
CA GLY A 217 -17.39 -16.35 17.12
C GLY A 217 -15.89 -16.55 16.84
N PHE A 218 -15.07 -16.83 17.86
CA PHE A 218 -13.64 -17.09 17.69
C PHE A 218 -13.34 -18.09 16.57
N ASP A 219 -13.95 -19.28 16.59
CA ASP A 219 -13.73 -20.33 15.58
C ASP A 219 -14.16 -19.91 14.15
N PHE A 220 -15.16 -19.03 14.04
CA PHE A 220 -15.59 -18.49 12.74
C PHE A 220 -14.52 -17.58 12.12
N PHE A 221 -13.97 -16.65 12.91
CA PHE A 221 -12.85 -15.82 12.46
C PHE A 221 -11.60 -16.67 12.22
N HIS A 222 -11.33 -17.62 13.12
CA HIS A 222 -10.17 -18.49 13.04
C HIS A 222 -10.14 -19.29 11.75
N PHE A 223 -11.25 -19.92 11.38
CA PHE A 223 -11.37 -20.68 10.15
C PHE A 223 -11.04 -19.81 8.93
N ILE A 224 -11.70 -18.66 8.79
CA ILE A 224 -11.55 -17.82 7.61
C ILE A 224 -10.14 -17.25 7.52
N ILE A 225 -9.62 -16.72 8.63
CA ILE A 225 -8.32 -16.04 8.67
C ILE A 225 -7.18 -17.03 8.49
N GLN A 226 -7.17 -18.17 9.21
CA GLN A 226 -6.09 -19.15 9.10
C GLN A 226 -6.07 -19.82 7.73
N ASN A 227 -7.22 -20.23 7.18
CA ASN A 227 -7.28 -20.78 5.82
C ASN A 227 -6.89 -19.74 4.77
N GLY A 228 -7.37 -18.51 4.91
CA GLY A 228 -7.02 -17.38 4.04
C GLY A 228 -5.51 -17.16 3.96
N ILE A 229 -4.82 -17.17 5.09
CA ILE A 229 -3.37 -16.93 5.17
C ILE A 229 -2.57 -18.18 4.77
N LEU A 230 -2.83 -19.31 5.42
CA LEU A 230 -1.94 -20.48 5.37
C LEU A 230 -2.16 -21.35 4.13
N ILE A 231 -3.39 -21.44 3.63
CA ILE A 231 -3.74 -22.27 2.47
C ILE A 231 -3.88 -21.42 1.21
N GLN A 232 -4.71 -20.38 1.26
CA GLN A 232 -5.14 -19.64 0.06
C GLN A 232 -4.24 -18.43 -0.29
N LYS A 233 -3.35 -18.00 0.63
CA LYS A 233 -2.45 -16.85 0.46
C LYS A 233 -3.20 -15.55 0.09
N LYS A 234 -4.40 -15.36 0.65
CA LYS A 234 -5.22 -14.16 0.45
C LYS A 234 -4.60 -12.96 1.19
N SER A 235 -4.78 -11.76 0.61
CA SER A 235 -4.51 -10.51 1.35
C SER A 235 -5.60 -10.25 2.38
N TRP A 236 -5.29 -9.43 3.39
CA TRP A 236 -6.26 -9.06 4.42
C TRP A 236 -7.53 -8.46 3.81
N LYS A 237 -7.41 -7.61 2.77
CA LYS A 237 -8.56 -7.07 2.02
C LYS A 237 -9.56 -8.15 1.56
N ASN A 238 -9.06 -9.28 1.06
CA ASN A 238 -9.90 -10.38 0.60
C ASN A 238 -10.43 -11.23 1.76
N ILE A 239 -9.62 -11.44 2.80
CA ILE A 239 -10.03 -12.14 4.02
C ILE A 239 -11.17 -11.37 4.72
N PHE A 240 -11.04 -10.06 4.89
CA PHE A 240 -12.06 -9.23 5.52
C PHE A 240 -13.36 -9.19 4.72
N LYS A 241 -13.26 -9.17 3.38
CA LYS A 241 -14.42 -9.31 2.50
C LYS A 241 -15.15 -10.64 2.74
N GLU A 242 -14.40 -11.74 2.82
CA GLU A 242 -14.97 -13.07 3.09
C GLU A 242 -15.60 -13.15 4.49
N ILE A 243 -14.99 -12.53 5.52
CA ILE A 243 -15.59 -12.44 6.86
C ILE A 243 -16.98 -11.78 6.78
N LYS A 244 -17.11 -10.65 6.08
CA LYS A 244 -18.41 -9.97 5.91
C LYS A 244 -19.42 -10.83 5.15
N GLU A 245 -19.00 -11.48 4.05
CA GLU A 245 -19.87 -12.36 3.26
C GLU A 245 -20.36 -13.58 4.07
N LYS A 246 -19.45 -14.23 4.79
CA LYS A 246 -19.75 -15.47 5.54
C LYS A 246 -20.46 -15.19 6.87
N ASN A 247 -20.40 -13.97 7.39
CA ASN A 247 -21.18 -13.56 8.56
C ASN A 247 -22.69 -13.75 8.34
N ALA A 248 -23.18 -13.52 7.11
CA ALA A 248 -24.60 -13.66 6.75
C ALA A 248 -25.16 -15.09 6.94
N ILE A 249 -24.31 -16.13 6.85
CA ILE A 249 -24.72 -17.53 7.03
C ILE A 249 -24.34 -18.10 8.41
N ALA A 250 -23.64 -17.32 9.23
CA ALA A 250 -23.17 -17.72 10.55
C ALA A 250 -23.86 -16.88 11.63
N PHE A 251 -23.17 -15.88 12.18
CA PHE A 251 -23.63 -15.12 13.34
C PHE A 251 -24.59 -13.98 13.00
N GLN A 252 -24.59 -13.49 11.75
CA GLN A 252 -25.40 -12.36 11.30
C GLN A 252 -25.20 -11.10 12.15
N TYR A 253 -23.98 -10.87 12.62
CA TYR A 253 -23.62 -9.66 13.34
C TYR A 253 -23.87 -8.42 12.48
N ASP A 254 -24.30 -7.32 13.10
CA ASP A 254 -24.17 -6.01 12.48
C ASP A 254 -22.69 -5.60 12.35
N ASP A 255 -22.40 -4.52 11.62
CA ASP A 255 -21.01 -4.09 11.39
C ASP A 255 -20.26 -3.80 12.71
N LYS A 256 -20.94 -3.24 13.72
CA LYS A 256 -20.32 -2.86 15.00
C LYS A 256 -20.01 -4.09 15.84
N GLU A 257 -20.93 -5.04 15.92
CA GLU A 257 -20.71 -6.31 16.61
C GLU A 257 -19.62 -7.15 15.92
N LEU A 258 -19.63 -7.18 14.58
CA LEU A 258 -18.64 -7.91 13.80
C LEU A 258 -17.23 -7.37 14.07
N GLU A 259 -17.05 -6.05 14.00
CA GLU A 259 -15.77 -5.40 14.27
C GLU A 259 -15.33 -5.58 15.72
N LYS A 260 -16.26 -5.51 16.69
CA LYS A 260 -15.96 -5.79 18.10
C LYS A 260 -15.41 -7.21 18.31
N TYR A 261 -16.09 -8.24 17.82
CA TYR A 261 -15.65 -9.62 18.04
C TYR A 261 -14.43 -9.97 17.19
N LEU A 262 -14.28 -9.37 16.00
CA LEU A 262 -13.05 -9.46 15.22
C LEU A 262 -11.85 -8.85 15.96
N LYS A 263 -12.03 -7.70 16.61
CA LYS A 263 -11.01 -7.05 17.44
C LYS A 263 -10.52 -7.99 18.53
N PHE A 264 -11.44 -8.54 19.34
CA PHE A 264 -11.06 -9.47 20.40
C PHE A 264 -10.46 -10.78 19.88
N TYR A 265 -10.94 -11.32 18.75
CA TYR A 265 -10.29 -12.45 18.09
C TYR A 265 -8.83 -12.13 17.74
N LEU A 266 -8.58 -11.01 17.06
CA LEU A 266 -7.25 -10.61 16.62
C LEU A 266 -6.32 -10.39 17.82
N LEU A 267 -6.80 -9.72 18.88
CA LEU A 267 -6.02 -9.48 20.10
C LEU A 267 -5.65 -10.77 20.80
N ILE A 268 -6.62 -11.66 21.06
CA ILE A 268 -6.36 -12.95 21.71
C ILE A 268 -5.35 -13.77 20.91
N ASN A 269 -5.55 -13.83 19.59
CA ASN A 269 -4.69 -14.60 18.71
C ASN A 269 -3.28 -14.00 18.63
N LEU A 270 -3.15 -12.68 18.46
CA LEU A 270 -1.85 -12.00 18.46
C LEU A 270 -1.10 -12.20 19.77
N LEU A 271 -1.71 -11.87 20.91
CA LEU A 271 -1.04 -11.93 22.21
C LEU A 271 -0.55 -13.35 22.53
N SER A 272 -1.39 -14.36 22.25
CA SER A 272 -1.03 -15.76 22.47
C SER A 272 0.10 -16.22 21.55
N TYR A 273 0.01 -15.97 20.24
CA TYR A 273 1.00 -16.47 19.29
C TYR A 273 2.33 -15.70 19.34
N LEU A 274 2.34 -14.41 19.69
CA LEU A 274 3.59 -13.67 19.84
C LEU A 274 4.47 -14.26 20.95
N LYS A 275 3.87 -14.69 22.08
CA LYS A 275 4.58 -15.44 23.13
C LYS A 275 5.16 -16.73 22.59
N ILE A 276 4.33 -17.56 21.94
CA ILE A 276 4.76 -18.84 21.35
C ILE A 276 5.91 -18.64 20.36
N TYR A 277 5.83 -17.63 19.48
CA TYR A 277 6.88 -17.36 18.50
C TYR A 277 8.17 -16.87 19.14
N SER A 278 8.09 -16.12 20.24
CA SER A 278 9.28 -15.68 20.98
C SER A 278 10.07 -16.84 21.59
N GLU A 279 9.36 -17.89 22.03
CA GLU A 279 9.95 -19.09 22.61
C GLU A 279 10.52 -20.05 21.54
N GLN A 280 10.15 -19.89 20.27
CA GLN A 280 10.67 -20.70 19.17
C GLN A 280 12.07 -20.23 18.76
N GLU A 281 13.03 -21.15 18.72
CA GLU A 281 14.40 -20.87 18.27
C GLU A 281 14.44 -20.47 16.79
N LYS A 282 13.70 -21.20 15.94
CA LYS A 282 13.69 -21.01 14.48
C LYS A 282 12.28 -20.77 13.97
N TRP A 283 12.08 -19.68 13.24
CA TRP A 283 10.79 -19.35 12.65
C TRP A 283 10.58 -20.03 11.31
N HIS A 284 9.39 -20.60 11.13
CA HIS A 284 8.93 -21.05 9.83
C HIS A 284 8.40 -19.86 8.99
N VAL A 285 8.47 -19.96 7.66
CA VAL A 285 8.04 -18.87 6.76
C VAL A 285 6.58 -18.45 6.97
N GLN A 286 5.74 -19.37 7.45
CA GLN A 286 4.33 -19.11 7.78
C GLN A 286 4.14 -18.07 8.87
N ILE A 287 5.07 -17.96 9.83
CA ILE A 287 5.01 -16.96 10.89
C ILE A 287 5.04 -15.56 10.28
N HIS A 288 5.92 -15.32 9.30
CA HIS A 288 5.98 -14.03 8.62
C HIS A 288 4.68 -13.69 7.87
N TRP A 289 4.03 -14.68 7.26
CA TRP A 289 2.73 -14.46 6.58
C TRP A 289 1.61 -14.10 7.57
N LEU A 290 1.59 -14.76 8.73
CA LEU A 290 0.65 -14.47 9.80
C LEU A 290 0.86 -13.08 10.38
N LEU A 291 2.10 -12.76 10.80
CA LEU A 291 2.45 -11.44 11.34
C LEU A 291 2.09 -10.32 10.37
N GLN A 292 2.46 -10.45 9.09
CA GLN A 292 2.13 -9.46 8.06
C GLN A 292 0.63 -9.21 7.95
N THR A 293 -0.17 -10.28 7.94
CA THR A 293 -1.62 -10.16 7.78
C THR A 293 -2.27 -9.57 9.04
N TRP A 294 -1.80 -9.97 10.22
CA TRP A 294 -2.31 -9.44 11.47
C TRP A 294 -1.97 -7.96 11.67
N THR A 295 -0.76 -7.51 11.27
CA THR A 295 -0.40 -6.09 11.28
C THR A 295 -1.38 -5.27 10.43
N GLU A 296 -1.67 -5.73 9.21
CA GLU A 296 -2.61 -5.06 8.32
C GLU A 296 -4.04 -5.09 8.88
N ALA A 297 -4.44 -6.18 9.54
CA ALA A 297 -5.76 -6.34 10.12
C ALA A 297 -6.05 -5.35 11.26
N LEU A 298 -5.03 -5.00 12.06
CA LEU A 298 -5.16 -4.02 13.14
C LEU A 298 -5.51 -2.61 12.64
N ASN A 299 -5.25 -2.28 11.37
CA ASN A 299 -5.51 -0.96 10.82
C ASN A 299 -6.98 -0.53 10.96
N ILE A 300 -7.93 -1.47 10.88
CA ILE A 300 -9.37 -1.21 11.01
C ILE A 300 -9.71 -0.55 12.36
N PHE A 301 -8.93 -0.81 13.41
CA PHE A 301 -9.18 -0.28 14.76
C PHE A 301 -8.35 0.97 15.08
N LEU A 302 -7.58 1.47 14.11
CA LEU A 302 -6.65 2.59 14.30
C LEU A 302 -6.95 3.79 13.40
N THR A 303 -7.88 3.67 12.44
CA THR A 303 -8.24 4.75 11.51
C THR A 303 -8.90 5.96 12.19
N GLU A 304 -9.38 5.83 13.43
CA GLU A 304 -9.88 6.96 14.22
C GLU A 304 -8.73 7.84 14.77
N ASN A 305 -7.56 7.25 15.03
CA ASN A 305 -6.43 7.92 15.67
C ASN A 305 -5.27 8.18 14.70
N ASN A 306 -5.25 7.49 13.56
CA ASN A 306 -4.19 7.56 12.57
C ASN A 306 -4.75 7.69 11.16
N THR A 307 -4.04 8.44 10.33
CA THR A 307 -4.36 8.51 8.90
C THR A 307 -4.03 7.20 8.19
N GLU A 308 -4.68 6.93 7.05
CA GLU A 308 -4.36 5.73 6.26
C GLU A 308 -2.90 5.79 5.77
N ARG A 309 -2.40 6.99 5.47
CA ARG A 309 -1.00 7.21 5.13
C ARG A 309 -0.05 6.81 6.25
N GLU A 310 -0.32 7.21 7.49
CA GLU A 310 0.48 6.84 8.67
C GLU A 310 0.51 5.33 8.87
N LEU A 311 -0.67 4.68 8.88
CA LEU A 311 -0.80 3.23 9.07
C LEU A 311 -0.11 2.43 7.96
N LEU A 312 -0.17 2.93 6.72
CA LEU A 312 0.51 2.33 5.56
C LEU A 312 2.03 2.44 5.67
N ILE A 313 2.56 3.55 6.19
CA ILE A 313 4.01 3.70 6.42
C ILE A 313 4.49 2.68 7.46
N MET A 314 3.74 2.48 8.54
CA MET A 314 4.03 1.43 9.52
C MET A 314 4.03 0.03 8.88
N ASP A 315 3.03 -0.27 8.04
CA ASP A 315 2.91 -1.54 7.31
C ASP A 315 4.10 -1.77 6.35
N ILE A 316 4.56 -0.73 5.66
CA ILE A 316 5.72 -0.79 4.76
C ILE A 316 6.97 -1.25 5.53
N PHE A 317 7.23 -0.67 6.71
CA PHE A 317 8.43 -1.00 7.48
C PHE A 317 8.36 -2.36 8.17
N ASP A 318 7.18 -2.81 8.57
CA ASP A 318 6.99 -4.17 9.07
C ASP A 318 7.15 -5.21 7.94
N GLN A 319 6.65 -4.92 6.74
CA GLN A 319 6.86 -5.78 5.57
C GLN A 319 8.35 -5.88 5.18
N LEU A 320 9.11 -4.81 5.41
CA LEU A 320 10.54 -4.78 5.15
C LEU A 320 11.39 -5.35 6.28
N TYR A 321 10.82 -5.65 7.45
CA TYR A 321 11.56 -5.92 8.68
C TYR A 321 12.63 -7.02 8.55
N HIS A 322 12.29 -8.12 7.84
CA HIS A 322 13.21 -9.23 7.55
C HIS A 322 13.85 -9.18 6.15
N THR A 323 13.66 -8.07 5.43
CA THR A 323 14.18 -7.89 4.08
C THR A 323 15.49 -7.10 4.11
N PRO A 324 16.49 -7.42 3.28
CA PRO A 324 17.65 -6.55 3.10
C PRO A 324 17.24 -5.22 2.42
N TYR A 325 17.19 -4.14 3.20
CA TYR A 325 16.99 -2.76 2.73
C TYR A 325 17.74 -1.76 3.62
N ALA A 326 17.81 -0.50 3.17
CA ALA A 326 18.17 0.67 4.00
C ALA A 326 17.49 1.93 3.46
N THR A 327 16.96 2.79 4.34
CA THR A 327 16.39 4.08 3.95
C THR A 327 17.46 5.16 3.83
N LEU A 328 17.35 6.02 2.83
CA LEU A 328 18.26 7.11 2.55
C LEU A 328 17.62 8.43 2.97
N LYS A 329 18.34 9.26 3.74
CA LYS A 329 17.85 10.57 4.25
C LYS A 329 16.57 10.49 5.12
N PHE A 330 16.21 9.32 5.62
CA PHE A 330 15.04 9.16 6.50
C PHE A 330 15.32 9.74 7.89
N HIS A 331 14.28 10.18 8.60
CA HIS A 331 14.40 10.73 9.95
C HIS A 331 14.64 9.64 11.01
N ASN A 332 14.94 10.05 12.25
CA ASN A 332 15.17 9.17 13.40
C ASN A 332 13.97 9.07 14.36
N GLU A 333 12.80 9.49 13.91
CA GLU A 333 11.55 9.45 14.70
C GLU A 333 10.67 8.28 14.27
N ALA A 334 9.48 8.16 14.89
CA ALA A 334 8.47 7.18 14.52
C ALA A 334 8.14 7.27 13.03
N PRO A 335 8.19 6.18 12.26
CA PRO A 335 8.15 6.24 10.79
C PRO A 335 6.90 6.91 10.22
N GLU A 336 5.75 6.79 10.89
CA GLU A 336 4.50 7.44 10.50
C GLU A 336 4.53 8.98 10.59
N ASN A 337 5.45 9.56 11.37
CA ASN A 337 5.63 11.02 11.48
C ASN A 337 6.29 11.65 10.23
N LEU A 338 6.38 10.90 9.13
CA LEU A 338 6.88 11.40 7.87
C LEU A 338 6.03 12.57 7.39
N LYS A 339 6.64 13.74 7.20
CA LYS A 339 5.98 14.94 6.68
C LYS A 339 5.19 14.65 5.39
N LEU A 340 4.03 15.29 5.22
CA LEU A 340 3.09 15.04 4.11
C LEU A 340 3.74 15.11 2.72
N ASN A 341 4.64 16.07 2.51
CA ASN A 341 5.32 16.29 1.24
C ASN A 341 6.65 15.51 1.09
N SER A 342 7.02 14.71 2.08
CA SER A 342 8.22 13.89 2.04
C SER A 342 7.95 12.53 1.39
N ASP A 343 8.94 12.07 0.66
CA ASP A 343 9.05 10.74 0.07
C ASP A 343 9.88 9.79 0.95
N ILE A 344 9.81 8.49 0.63
CA ILE A 344 10.66 7.48 1.26
C ILE A 344 11.61 6.91 0.20
N ASP A 345 12.88 7.27 0.29
CA ASP A 345 13.96 6.69 -0.50
C ASP A 345 14.45 5.39 0.15
N ILE A 346 14.27 4.24 -0.51
CA ILE A 346 14.63 2.92 0.01
C ILE A 346 15.62 2.25 -0.93
N ILE A 347 16.83 1.99 -0.45
CA ILE A 347 17.81 1.15 -1.14
C ILE A 347 17.41 -0.31 -0.94
N ILE A 348 17.09 -1.01 -2.04
CA ILE A 348 16.53 -2.36 -2.02
C ILE A 348 16.80 -3.09 -3.34
N SER A 349 16.95 -4.42 -3.28
CA SER A 349 17.10 -5.23 -4.49
C SER A 349 15.87 -5.14 -5.41
N SER A 350 16.06 -5.21 -6.73
CA SER A 350 14.94 -5.16 -7.69
C SER A 350 13.93 -6.30 -7.50
N ARG A 351 14.36 -7.45 -6.94
CA ARG A 351 13.48 -8.58 -6.59
C ARG A 351 12.56 -8.20 -5.44
N ASN A 352 13.12 -7.61 -4.38
CA ASN A 352 12.34 -7.23 -3.20
C ASN A 352 11.48 -5.99 -3.46
N ALA A 353 11.92 -5.08 -4.35
CA ALA A 353 11.09 -3.97 -4.82
C ALA A 353 9.78 -4.46 -5.49
N LYS A 354 9.85 -5.50 -6.33
CA LYS A 354 8.65 -6.11 -6.94
C LYS A 354 7.72 -6.71 -5.89
N LYS A 355 8.27 -7.39 -4.86
CA LYS A 355 7.48 -7.93 -3.75
C LYS A 355 6.77 -6.81 -2.97
N MET A 356 7.47 -5.70 -2.74
CA MET A 356 6.89 -4.52 -2.09
C MET A 356 5.74 -3.93 -2.92
N ILE A 357 5.92 -3.76 -4.23
CA ILE A 357 4.85 -3.26 -5.11
C ILE A 357 3.63 -4.19 -5.10
N ALA A 358 3.84 -5.51 -5.12
CA ALA A 358 2.76 -6.49 -5.04
C ALA A 358 2.02 -6.41 -3.70
N PHE A 359 2.75 -6.25 -2.59
CA PHE A 359 2.18 -6.00 -1.27
C PHE A 359 1.32 -4.73 -1.24
N LEU A 360 1.88 -3.60 -1.69
CA LEU A 360 1.18 -2.31 -1.72
C LEU A 360 -0.10 -2.36 -2.56
N SER A 361 -0.07 -3.08 -3.68
CA SER A 361 -1.24 -3.23 -4.56
C SER A 361 -2.36 -4.07 -3.94
N ALA A 362 -2.00 -4.94 -2.99
CA ALA A 362 -2.94 -5.85 -2.31
C ALA A 362 -3.40 -5.34 -0.93
N ASN A 363 -2.75 -4.32 -0.39
CA ASN A 363 -3.02 -3.74 0.93
C ASN A 363 -4.41 -3.07 0.97
N SER A 364 -5.09 -3.24 2.10
CA SER A 364 -6.46 -2.82 2.36
C SER A 364 -6.65 -1.31 2.47
N LEU A 365 -5.61 -0.53 2.79
CA LEU A 365 -5.64 0.94 2.87
C LEU A 365 -5.43 1.60 1.50
N VAL A 366 -4.99 0.83 0.50
CA VAL A 366 -4.58 1.36 -0.80
C VAL A 366 -5.74 1.31 -1.81
N GLN A 367 -6.02 2.45 -2.44
CA GLN A 367 -6.96 2.55 -3.56
C GLN A 367 -6.26 2.28 -4.89
N ASN A 368 -5.09 2.89 -5.11
CA ASN A 368 -4.36 2.76 -6.36
C ASN A 368 -2.84 2.82 -6.15
N VAL A 369 -2.10 2.06 -6.96
CA VAL A 369 -0.63 2.09 -7.03
C VAL A 369 -0.20 2.36 -8.46
N THR A 370 0.45 3.49 -8.68
CA THR A 370 1.09 3.82 -9.95
C THR A 370 2.59 3.58 -9.85
N THR A 371 3.14 2.78 -10.76
CA THR A 371 4.57 2.41 -10.74
C THR A 371 5.26 2.84 -12.02
N VAL A 372 6.42 3.47 -11.86
CA VAL A 372 7.31 3.88 -12.95
C VAL A 372 8.62 3.13 -12.80
N LYS A 373 8.86 2.20 -13.73
CA LYS A 373 10.09 1.42 -13.75
C LYS A 373 11.19 2.17 -14.50
N LYS A 374 12.29 2.46 -13.82
CA LYS A 374 13.55 2.93 -14.38
C LYS A 374 14.59 1.82 -14.32
N SER A 375 15.73 1.99 -14.99
CA SER A 375 16.82 1.01 -14.98
C SER A 375 17.44 0.78 -13.60
N PHE A 376 17.38 1.80 -12.72
CA PHE A 376 18.03 1.79 -11.41
C PHE A 376 17.04 1.78 -10.23
N MET A 377 15.74 1.99 -10.47
CA MET A 377 14.74 2.04 -9.40
C MET A 377 13.31 1.82 -9.91
N TYR A 378 12.40 1.58 -8.97
CA TYR A 378 10.96 1.79 -9.18
C TYR A 378 10.53 3.02 -8.40
N SER A 379 9.89 3.98 -9.06
CA SER A 379 9.18 5.06 -8.38
C SER A 379 7.73 4.64 -8.24
N VAL A 380 7.22 4.62 -7.02
CA VAL A 380 5.91 4.08 -6.67
C VAL A 380 5.10 5.20 -6.02
N ARG A 381 4.00 5.59 -6.65
CA ARG A 381 3.01 6.50 -6.09
C ARG A 381 1.84 5.69 -5.60
N ILE A 382 1.49 5.85 -4.33
CA ILE A 382 0.37 5.20 -3.69
C ILE A 382 -0.67 6.25 -3.36
N ILE A 383 -1.93 5.92 -3.64
CA ILE A 383 -3.10 6.71 -3.28
C ILE A 383 -3.94 5.85 -2.32
N THR A 384 -4.18 6.37 -1.11
CA THR A 384 -5.03 5.71 -0.11
C THR A 384 -6.52 5.89 -0.45
N LYS A 385 -7.43 5.21 0.26
CA LYS A 385 -8.88 5.35 0.01
C LYS A 385 -9.41 6.73 0.36
N HIS A 386 -8.74 7.44 1.27
CA HIS A 386 -9.02 8.84 1.61
C HIS A 386 -8.19 9.83 0.76
N HIS A 387 -7.70 9.40 -0.40
CA HIS A 387 -6.97 10.22 -1.38
C HIS A 387 -5.65 10.84 -0.89
N GLU A 388 -5.06 10.29 0.18
CA GLU A 388 -3.73 10.69 0.62
C GLU A 388 -2.66 10.11 -0.31
N ILE A 389 -1.56 10.86 -0.52
CA ILE A 389 -0.47 10.44 -1.40
C ILE A 389 0.75 10.04 -0.57
N LEU A 390 1.31 8.87 -0.90
CA LEU A 390 2.62 8.44 -0.43
C LEU A 390 3.50 8.08 -1.63
N ASN A 391 4.71 8.63 -1.68
CA ASN A 391 5.67 8.36 -2.74
C ASN A 391 6.85 7.55 -2.17
N LEU A 392 7.21 6.45 -2.83
CA LEU A 392 8.38 5.65 -2.51
C LEU A 392 9.29 5.55 -3.72
N ASP A 393 10.58 5.75 -3.50
CA ASP A 393 11.62 5.43 -4.49
C ASP A 393 12.35 4.17 -4.04
N LEU A 394 12.08 3.05 -4.70
CA LEU A 394 12.68 1.74 -4.45
C LEU A 394 13.96 1.61 -5.31
N ILE A 395 15.07 2.08 -4.76
CA ILE A 395 16.36 2.29 -5.42
C ILE A 395 17.20 1.01 -5.39
N SER A 396 17.46 0.45 -6.57
CA SER A 396 18.35 -0.72 -6.73
C SER A 396 19.79 -0.35 -7.09
N GLN A 397 20.03 0.85 -7.62
CA GLN A 397 21.36 1.38 -7.92
C GLN A 397 21.39 2.89 -7.67
N LEU A 398 22.45 3.38 -7.02
CA LEU A 398 22.65 4.82 -6.79
C LEU A 398 23.34 5.45 -7.99
N LYS A 399 22.57 6.14 -8.84
CA LYS A 399 23.06 6.77 -10.07
C LYS A 399 22.81 8.27 -10.11
N TRP A 400 23.75 8.99 -10.71
CA TRP A 400 23.57 10.33 -11.26
C TRP A 400 23.66 10.27 -12.79
N LYS A 401 22.55 10.54 -13.48
CA LYS A 401 22.40 10.33 -14.92
C LYS A 401 22.83 8.89 -15.31
N TYR A 402 23.87 8.75 -16.10
CA TYR A 402 24.42 7.46 -16.55
C TYR A 402 25.60 6.96 -15.69
N LEU A 403 25.99 7.67 -14.63
CA LEU A 403 27.10 7.28 -13.76
C LEU A 403 26.56 6.70 -12.45
N GLN A 404 27.03 5.52 -12.07
CA GLN A 404 26.85 4.98 -10.73
C GLN A 404 27.79 5.69 -9.76
N ILE A 405 27.23 6.34 -8.75
CA ILE A 405 27.97 7.20 -7.83
C ILE A 405 28.45 6.43 -6.58
N MET A 406 27.68 5.43 -6.16
CA MET A 406 27.95 4.59 -4.98
C MET A 406 27.53 3.14 -5.23
N ASP A 407 28.18 2.19 -4.56
CA ASP A 407 27.83 0.77 -4.58
C ASP A 407 26.75 0.50 -3.52
N THR A 408 25.61 -0.06 -3.94
CA THR A 408 24.49 -0.33 -3.03
C THR A 408 24.74 -1.51 -2.09
N ASN A 409 25.58 -2.47 -2.46
CA ASN A 409 25.93 -3.60 -1.60
C ASN A 409 26.81 -3.13 -0.44
N GLU A 410 27.80 -2.27 -0.72
CA GLU A 410 28.62 -1.62 0.32
C GLU A 410 27.75 -0.81 1.28
N VAL A 411 26.82 0.00 0.73
CA VAL A 411 25.88 0.80 1.53
C VAL A 411 24.97 -0.07 2.41
N LEU A 412 24.47 -1.19 1.86
CA LEU A 412 23.62 -2.11 2.62
C LEU A 412 24.40 -2.90 3.69
N ALA A 413 25.71 -3.10 3.51
CA ALA A 413 26.56 -3.73 4.51
C ALA A 413 26.80 -2.81 5.73
N ASN A 414 26.85 -1.49 5.51
CA ASN A 414 27.11 -0.48 6.55
C ASN A 414 25.83 0.06 7.22
N LYS A 415 24.66 -0.50 6.93
CA LYS A 415 23.39 0.00 7.46
C LYS A 415 23.29 -0.18 8.98
N PHE A 416 22.52 0.68 9.63
CA PHE A 416 22.18 0.53 11.05
C PHE A 416 20.66 0.59 11.24
N LYS A 417 20.16 0.05 12.36
CA LYS A 417 18.73 0.02 12.70
C LYS A 417 18.45 1.09 13.75
N ASN A 418 17.43 1.92 13.54
CA ASN A 418 17.02 2.92 14.54
C ASN A 418 16.14 2.27 15.64
N SER A 419 15.74 3.05 16.65
CA SER A 419 14.90 2.61 17.77
C SER A 419 13.49 2.12 17.35
N PHE A 420 13.01 2.54 16.19
CA PHE A 420 11.72 2.13 15.62
C PHE A 420 11.83 0.91 14.70
N GLY A 421 13.01 0.31 14.60
CA GLY A 421 13.27 -0.87 13.80
C GLY A 421 13.42 -0.64 12.30
N VAL A 422 13.62 0.60 11.89
CA VAL A 422 13.88 0.98 10.49
C VAL A 422 15.37 0.93 10.21
N TYR A 423 15.76 0.20 9.16
CA TYR A 423 17.15 0.22 8.68
C TYR A 423 17.43 1.50 7.90
N LYS A 424 18.51 2.18 8.27
CA LYS A 424 19.00 3.42 7.66
C LYS A 424 20.38 3.22 7.05
N VAL A 425 20.66 3.97 5.99
CA VAL A 425 22.02 4.13 5.46
C VAL A 425 22.89 4.79 6.53
N SER A 426 24.16 4.37 6.64
CA SER A 426 25.12 4.96 7.57
C SER A 426 25.20 6.48 7.41
N GLU A 427 25.53 7.20 8.47
CA GLU A 427 25.63 8.67 8.41
C GLU A 427 26.71 9.10 7.43
N LYS A 428 27.84 8.41 7.41
CA LYS A 428 28.94 8.60 6.45
C LYS A 428 28.50 8.40 4.99
N ASP A 429 27.81 7.30 4.70
CA ASP A 429 27.34 7.02 3.33
C ASP A 429 26.22 7.98 2.92
N THR A 430 25.35 8.38 3.85
CA THR A 430 24.31 9.39 3.61
C THR A 430 24.95 10.74 3.28
N ALA A 431 25.93 11.19 4.07
CA ALA A 431 26.66 12.44 3.82
C ALA A 431 27.40 12.40 2.48
N ARG A 432 28.05 11.27 2.16
CA ARG A 432 28.71 11.05 0.87
C ARG A 432 27.72 11.12 -0.30
N PHE A 433 26.55 10.50 -0.17
CA PHE A 433 25.51 10.56 -1.18
C PHE A 433 25.05 11.99 -1.42
N ILE A 434 24.71 12.73 -0.36
CA ILE A 434 24.24 14.11 -0.45
C ILE A 434 25.33 14.98 -1.10
N HIS A 435 26.58 14.88 -0.61
CA HIS A 435 27.71 15.60 -1.15
C HIS A 435 27.87 15.37 -2.67
N LEU A 436 27.89 14.11 -3.12
CA LEU A 436 28.02 13.77 -4.54
C LEU A 436 26.82 14.27 -5.35
N PHE A 437 25.60 14.09 -4.84
CA PHE A 437 24.37 14.45 -5.56
C PHE A 437 24.29 15.96 -5.85
N TYR A 438 24.54 16.81 -4.85
CA TYR A 438 24.45 18.27 -5.02
C TYR A 438 25.59 18.83 -5.88
N HIS A 439 26.84 18.41 -5.66
CA HIS A 439 27.98 18.87 -6.48
C HIS A 439 27.86 18.45 -7.94
N LEU A 440 27.39 17.22 -8.22
CA LEU A 440 27.20 16.76 -9.60
C LEU A 440 26.08 17.54 -10.33
N ASN A 441 25.07 18.01 -9.58
CA ASN A 441 23.98 18.84 -10.11
C ASN A 441 24.30 20.35 -10.13
N GLU A 442 25.50 20.78 -9.69
CA GLU A 442 25.85 22.21 -9.56
C GLU A 442 24.81 22.99 -8.75
N SER A 443 24.27 22.35 -7.71
CA SER A 443 23.23 22.92 -6.85
C SER A 443 23.80 23.15 -5.45
N GLU A 444 23.38 24.23 -4.80
CA GLU A 444 23.76 24.50 -3.42
C GLU A 444 23.21 23.43 -2.48
N ILE A 445 24.04 23.00 -1.54
CA ILE A 445 23.64 22.08 -0.48
C ILE A 445 22.73 22.86 0.48
N PRO A 446 21.52 22.37 0.80
CA PRO A 446 20.63 23.00 1.77
C PRO A 446 21.31 23.18 3.13
N ASP A 447 21.01 24.29 3.81
CA ASP A 447 21.62 24.62 5.11
C ASP A 447 21.45 23.50 6.15
N SER A 448 20.31 22.79 6.11
CA SER A 448 20.03 21.65 6.97
C SER A 448 21.04 20.49 6.85
N TYR A 449 21.80 20.42 5.75
CA TYR A 449 22.78 19.35 5.50
C TYR A 449 24.24 19.82 5.57
N LYS A 450 24.51 21.13 5.63
CA LYS A 450 25.89 21.66 5.58
C LYS A 450 26.74 21.13 6.74
N ASN A 451 26.26 21.28 7.98
CA ASN A 451 26.95 20.82 9.18
C ASN A 451 27.16 19.29 9.15
N PHE A 452 26.08 18.55 8.85
CA PHE A 452 26.11 17.10 8.76
C PHE A 452 27.14 16.58 7.75
N ILE A 453 27.27 17.23 6.60
CA ILE A 453 28.28 16.84 5.60
C ILE A 453 29.68 17.19 6.08
N SER A 454 29.90 18.36 6.67
CA SER A 454 31.24 18.76 7.15
C SER A 454 31.78 17.85 8.26
N GLU A 455 30.89 17.27 9.08
CA GLU A 455 31.26 16.33 10.14
C GLU A 455 31.67 14.94 9.58
N HIS A 456 31.11 14.54 8.45
CA HIS A 456 31.20 13.16 7.95
C HIS A 456 31.98 13.00 6.64
N VAL A 457 32.25 14.10 5.93
CA VAL A 457 32.98 14.13 4.66
C VAL A 457 34.14 15.11 4.78
N ASP A 458 35.36 14.60 4.54
CA ASP A 458 36.58 15.39 4.57
C ASP A 458 36.58 16.44 3.43
N SER A 459 36.25 17.68 3.80
CA SER A 459 36.03 18.82 2.89
C SER A 459 37.29 19.25 2.12
N LYS A 460 38.47 18.69 2.46
CA LYS A 460 39.73 18.98 1.78
C LYS A 460 39.95 18.18 0.48
N LYS A 461 39.13 17.14 0.20
CA LYS A 461 39.28 16.30 -1.00
C LYS A 461 38.20 16.61 -2.06
N THR A 462 38.52 17.57 -2.93
CA THR A 462 37.95 17.82 -4.28
C THR A 462 36.48 18.27 -4.42
N ASN A 463 36.29 19.57 -4.74
CA ASN A 463 34.99 20.23 -4.87
C ASN A 463 34.49 20.44 -6.32
N ASP A 464 35.31 20.20 -7.35
CA ASP A 464 34.87 20.40 -8.74
C ASP A 464 34.22 19.14 -9.35
N LYS A 465 33.01 19.32 -9.88
CA LYS A 465 32.24 18.33 -10.65
C LYS A 465 33.06 17.62 -11.71
N LYS A 466 33.95 18.31 -12.43
CA LYS A 466 34.77 17.67 -13.49
C LYS A 466 35.67 16.58 -12.91
N THR A 467 36.29 16.85 -11.78
CA THR A 467 37.17 15.90 -11.08
C THR A 467 36.38 14.72 -10.55
N ILE A 468 35.22 14.97 -9.92
CA ILE A 468 34.32 13.91 -9.45
C ILE A 468 33.92 13.00 -10.61
N ILE A 469 33.50 13.56 -11.76
CA ILE A 469 33.12 12.78 -12.95
C ILE A 469 34.31 11.96 -13.48
N LYS A 470 35.53 12.55 -13.52
CA LYS A 470 36.74 11.83 -13.96
C LYS A 470 37.00 10.62 -13.08
N VAL A 471 36.91 10.77 -11.76
CA VAL A 471 37.07 9.67 -10.79
C VAL A 471 35.95 8.64 -10.92
N LEU A 472 34.69 9.07 -11.10
CA LEU A 472 33.58 8.12 -11.27
C LEU A 472 33.71 7.29 -12.54
N LYS A 473 34.19 7.88 -13.64
CA LYS A 473 34.47 7.17 -14.90
C LYS A 473 35.63 6.17 -14.79
N THR A 474 36.47 6.23 -13.75
CA THR A 474 37.52 5.22 -13.55
C THR A 474 37.01 3.96 -12.85
N LYS A 475 35.82 4.00 -12.21
CA LYS A 475 35.23 2.84 -11.53
C LYS A 475 34.72 1.79 -12.52
N ASN A 476 34.79 0.52 -12.11
CA ASN A 476 34.38 -0.63 -12.94
C ASN A 476 32.92 -0.54 -13.40
N ASP A 477 32.02 0.01 -12.57
CA ASP A 477 30.60 0.16 -12.92
C ASP A 477 30.29 1.20 -14.00
N ASN A 478 31.28 2.04 -14.32
CA ASN A 478 31.15 3.17 -15.23
C ASN A 478 32.09 3.09 -16.44
N LYS A 479 32.69 1.92 -16.72
CA LYS A 479 33.63 1.71 -17.83
C LYS A 479 33.09 0.76 -18.90
N GLY A 480 33.66 0.87 -20.11
CA GLY A 480 33.42 -0.04 -21.23
C GLY A 480 31.94 -0.22 -21.57
N PHE A 481 31.50 -1.47 -21.70
CA PHE A 481 30.11 -1.80 -22.02
C PHE A 481 29.11 -1.31 -20.96
N ARG A 482 29.49 -1.27 -19.67
CA ARG A 482 28.60 -0.79 -18.59
C ARG A 482 28.29 0.70 -18.75
N PHE A 483 29.26 1.49 -19.21
CA PHE A 483 29.04 2.90 -19.54
C PHE A 483 27.99 3.07 -20.64
N LEU A 484 28.17 2.39 -21.78
CA LEU A 484 27.24 2.46 -22.91
C LEU A 484 25.84 2.00 -22.52
N LYS A 485 25.76 0.90 -21.77
CA LYS A 485 24.51 0.40 -21.20
C LYS A 485 23.83 1.43 -20.30
N ASN A 486 24.58 2.09 -19.42
CA ASN A 486 24.03 3.13 -18.54
C ASN A 486 23.58 4.38 -19.31
N VAL A 487 24.28 4.77 -20.38
CA VAL A 487 23.87 5.89 -21.25
C VAL A 487 22.56 5.56 -21.96
N TYR A 488 22.45 4.38 -22.57
CA TYR A 488 21.20 3.93 -23.20
C TYR A 488 20.04 3.91 -22.19
N HIS A 489 20.28 3.34 -21.01
CA HIS A 489 19.27 3.31 -19.95
C HIS A 489 18.87 4.72 -19.49
N PHE A 490 19.80 5.64 -19.32
CA PHE A 490 19.51 7.02 -18.95
C PHE A 490 18.62 7.72 -19.99
N LEU A 491 18.92 7.52 -21.28
CA LEU A 491 18.08 8.06 -22.37
C LEU A 491 16.69 7.46 -22.33
N LYS A 492 16.56 6.14 -22.20
CA LYS A 492 15.27 5.45 -22.11
C LYS A 492 14.46 5.89 -20.88
N ASP A 493 15.11 5.95 -19.72
CA ASP A 493 14.49 6.31 -18.44
C ASP A 493 14.00 7.78 -18.43
N SER A 494 14.61 8.66 -19.22
CA SER A 494 14.17 10.07 -19.35
C SER A 494 12.80 10.22 -20.01
N PHE A 495 12.29 9.17 -20.68
CA PHE A 495 10.98 9.13 -21.31
C PHE A 495 10.04 8.10 -20.68
N SER A 496 10.39 7.54 -19.51
CA SER A 496 9.63 6.47 -18.87
C SER A 496 8.27 6.91 -18.35
N GLU A 497 8.07 8.20 -18.11
CA GLU A 497 6.84 8.73 -17.52
C GLU A 497 6.49 10.07 -18.17
N LYS A 498 5.39 10.10 -18.93
CA LYS A 498 4.92 11.32 -19.59
C LYS A 498 4.24 12.24 -18.58
N GLY A 499 4.34 13.54 -18.79
CA GLY A 499 3.54 14.55 -18.09
C GLY A 499 2.18 14.72 -18.76
N PHE A 500 1.48 15.79 -18.43
CA PHE A 500 0.25 16.18 -19.07
C PHE A 500 0.10 17.70 -19.10
N ILE A 501 -0.87 18.18 -19.88
CA ILE A 501 -1.20 19.60 -19.99
C ILE A 501 -2.50 19.84 -19.21
N MET A 502 -2.54 20.94 -18.46
CA MET A 502 -3.70 21.42 -17.75
C MET A 502 -3.92 22.90 -18.05
N THR A 503 -5.18 23.35 -18.08
CA THR A 503 -5.51 24.75 -18.38
C THR A 503 -6.41 25.35 -17.31
N PHE A 504 -6.21 26.63 -17.04
CA PHE A 504 -7.06 27.43 -16.17
C PHE A 504 -7.66 28.59 -16.97
N SER A 505 -8.99 28.57 -17.09
CA SER A 505 -9.80 29.60 -17.76
C SER A 505 -10.63 30.34 -16.72
N GLY A 506 -11.07 31.55 -17.04
CA GLY A 506 -11.84 32.38 -16.10
C GLY A 506 -11.72 33.86 -16.43
N VAL A 507 -12.69 34.64 -15.97
CA VAL A 507 -12.62 36.11 -16.10
C VAL A 507 -11.53 36.71 -15.20
N ASP A 508 -11.08 37.91 -15.50
CA ASP A 508 -10.08 38.58 -14.67
C ASP A 508 -10.70 39.02 -13.34
N GLY A 509 -10.02 38.72 -12.23
CA GLY A 509 -10.59 38.81 -10.88
C GLY A 509 -11.14 37.49 -10.30
N ALA A 510 -11.24 36.42 -11.10
CA ALA A 510 -11.68 35.11 -10.63
C ALA A 510 -10.66 34.34 -9.74
N GLY A 511 -9.49 34.91 -9.44
CA GLY A 511 -8.47 34.30 -8.57
C GLY A 511 -7.56 33.26 -9.24
N LYS A 512 -7.53 33.19 -10.58
CA LYS A 512 -6.75 32.20 -11.35
C LYS A 512 -5.26 32.13 -10.97
N SER A 513 -4.58 33.28 -10.93
CA SER A 513 -3.13 33.32 -10.69
C SER A 513 -2.75 32.73 -9.33
N THR A 514 -3.56 32.98 -8.31
CA THR A 514 -3.40 32.39 -6.97
C THR A 514 -3.56 30.88 -7.04
N VAL A 515 -4.65 30.38 -7.63
CA VAL A 515 -4.89 28.94 -7.78
C VAL A 515 -3.78 28.24 -8.57
N ILE A 516 -3.30 28.85 -9.67
CA ILE A 516 -2.22 28.28 -10.48
C ILE A 516 -0.91 28.17 -9.69
N SER A 517 -0.59 29.18 -8.86
CA SER A 517 0.61 29.18 -8.02
C SER A 517 0.55 28.03 -7.01
N GLU A 518 -0.55 27.93 -6.26
CA GLU A 518 -0.76 26.90 -5.24
C GLU A 518 -0.80 25.50 -5.85
N VAL A 519 -1.54 25.31 -6.96
CA VAL A 519 -1.57 24.02 -7.67
C VAL A 519 -0.20 23.64 -8.20
N SER A 520 0.58 24.60 -8.72
CA SER A 520 1.95 24.35 -9.16
C SER A 520 2.79 23.81 -8.01
N GLU A 521 2.74 24.46 -6.85
CA GLU A 521 3.47 24.05 -5.66
C GLU A 521 3.02 22.66 -5.15
N LEU A 522 1.70 22.41 -5.09
CA LEU A 522 1.14 21.12 -4.69
C LEU A 522 1.55 20.00 -5.65
N ILE A 523 1.58 20.24 -6.96
CA ILE A 523 2.03 19.26 -7.95
C ILE A 523 3.54 19.01 -7.80
N GLU A 524 4.35 20.05 -7.63
CA GLU A 524 5.80 19.89 -7.48
C GLU A 524 6.15 19.14 -6.19
N LYS A 525 5.45 19.42 -5.08
CA LYS A 525 5.69 18.79 -3.78
C LYS A 525 5.06 17.40 -3.67
N ARG A 526 3.75 17.25 -3.92
CA ARG A 526 3.01 15.99 -3.71
C ARG A 526 3.13 15.02 -4.89
N TYR A 527 3.07 15.52 -6.13
CA TYR A 527 3.21 14.70 -7.34
C TYR A 527 4.67 14.48 -7.75
N ARG A 528 5.60 15.27 -7.21
CA ARG A 528 7.04 15.23 -7.53
C ARG A 528 7.31 15.39 -9.03
N ARG A 529 6.54 16.26 -9.67
CA ARG A 529 6.67 16.56 -11.10
C ARG A 529 7.01 18.02 -11.32
N PRO A 530 8.04 18.33 -12.14
CA PRO A 530 8.36 19.72 -12.46
C PRO A 530 7.20 20.36 -13.21
N VAL A 531 6.83 21.57 -12.82
CA VAL A 531 5.76 22.31 -13.48
C VAL A 531 6.34 23.36 -14.42
N LYS A 532 5.69 23.53 -15.58
CA LYS A 532 5.96 24.65 -16.48
C LYS A 532 4.69 25.45 -16.69
N ILE A 533 4.68 26.68 -16.19
CA ILE A 533 3.59 27.62 -16.43
C ILE A 533 3.83 28.33 -17.78
N LEU A 534 2.78 28.36 -18.60
CA LEU A 534 2.69 29.10 -19.85
C LEU A 534 1.46 30.00 -19.80
N ARG A 535 1.54 31.18 -20.42
CA ARG A 535 0.40 32.11 -20.52
C ARG A 535 -0.15 32.10 -21.93
N HIS A 536 -1.48 32.04 -22.04
CA HIS A 536 -2.25 32.08 -23.28
C HIS A 536 -1.94 30.97 -24.28
N ARG A 537 -0.73 30.94 -24.85
CA ARG A 537 -0.36 30.14 -26.02
C ARG A 537 1.09 29.66 -25.96
N PRO A 538 1.49 28.66 -26.78
CA PRO A 538 2.86 28.14 -26.83
C PRO A 538 3.95 29.20 -27.05
N SER A 539 3.60 30.33 -27.67
CA SER A 539 4.48 31.50 -27.85
C SER A 539 5.71 31.21 -28.70
N LEU A 540 5.55 30.41 -29.76
CA LEU A 540 6.56 30.30 -30.83
C LEU A 540 6.59 31.56 -31.68
N LEU A 541 5.40 32.11 -31.97
CA LEU A 541 5.22 33.35 -32.71
C LEU A 541 4.97 34.52 -31.74
N PRO A 542 5.68 35.66 -31.89
CA PRO A 542 5.46 36.82 -31.02
C PRO A 542 4.07 37.43 -31.25
N ILE A 543 3.59 38.25 -30.32
CA ILE A 543 2.30 38.94 -30.46
C ILE A 543 2.37 39.89 -31.66
N LEU A 544 1.29 40.06 -32.41
CA LEU A 544 1.28 40.88 -33.64
C LEU A 544 1.77 42.33 -33.38
N SER A 545 1.53 42.87 -32.19
CA SER A 545 2.03 44.19 -31.77
C SER A 545 3.55 44.27 -31.66
N VAL A 546 4.26 43.15 -31.49
CA VAL A 546 5.73 43.10 -31.45
C VAL A 546 6.31 43.40 -32.83
N TRP A 547 5.66 42.90 -33.90
CA TRP A 547 6.10 43.16 -35.27
C TRP A 547 5.92 44.63 -35.67
N THR A 548 4.93 45.32 -35.08
CA THR A 548 4.62 46.71 -35.43
C THR A 548 5.23 47.74 -34.48
N LYS A 549 5.46 47.41 -33.20
CA LYS A 549 5.91 48.36 -32.17
C LYS A 549 7.22 47.97 -31.47
N GLY A 550 7.81 46.82 -31.78
CA GLY A 550 8.98 46.28 -31.08
C GLY A 550 8.62 45.60 -29.75
N LYS A 551 9.54 44.76 -29.24
CA LYS A 551 9.28 43.82 -28.13
C LYS A 551 9.00 44.50 -26.78
N GLU A 552 9.73 45.56 -26.43
CA GLU A 552 9.59 46.24 -25.14
C GLU A 552 8.30 47.07 -25.07
N LYS A 553 8.02 47.87 -26.11
CA LYS A 553 6.82 48.71 -26.18
C LYS A 553 5.53 47.89 -26.29
N ALA A 554 5.55 46.79 -27.04
CA ALA A 554 4.42 45.86 -27.12
C ALA A 554 4.15 45.14 -25.79
N HIS A 555 5.18 44.91 -24.97
CA HIS A 555 5.03 44.32 -23.64
C HIS A 555 4.45 45.32 -22.63
N GLN A 556 4.95 46.56 -22.63
CA GLN A 556 4.41 47.64 -21.80
C GLN A 556 2.94 47.94 -22.14
N ASP A 557 2.59 48.03 -23.42
CA ASP A 557 1.20 48.25 -23.89
C ASP A 557 0.28 47.09 -23.47
N ALA A 558 0.75 45.84 -23.56
CA ALA A 558 -0.04 44.66 -23.17
C ALA A 558 -0.29 44.58 -21.66
N VAL A 559 0.57 45.19 -20.83
CA VAL A 559 0.43 45.25 -19.37
C VAL A 559 -0.43 46.45 -18.94
N SER A 560 -0.36 47.57 -19.64
CA SER A 560 -1.05 48.82 -19.28
C SER A 560 -2.46 48.96 -19.86
N SER A 561 -2.77 48.29 -20.98
CA SER A 561 -4.09 48.37 -21.62
C SER A 561 -5.16 47.53 -20.90
N LEU A 562 -6.37 48.06 -20.75
CA LEU A 562 -7.51 47.29 -20.28
C LEU A 562 -7.87 46.19 -21.29
N PRO A 563 -8.35 45.03 -20.83
CA PRO A 563 -8.79 43.96 -21.72
C PRO A 563 -9.95 44.45 -22.62
N ARG A 564 -10.01 43.92 -23.86
CA ARG A 564 -11.07 44.20 -24.86
C ARG A 564 -11.11 45.63 -25.45
N GLN A 565 -10.00 46.37 -25.47
CA GLN A 565 -9.89 47.67 -26.17
C GLN A 565 -9.69 47.56 -27.70
N GLY A 566 -9.95 46.41 -28.30
CA GLY A 566 -9.74 46.17 -29.73
C GLY A 566 -10.85 46.78 -30.59
N ASN A 567 -10.49 47.61 -31.58
CA ASN A 567 -11.45 48.26 -32.49
C ASN A 567 -11.69 47.50 -33.81
N ASN A 568 -11.21 46.27 -33.96
CA ASN A 568 -11.36 45.53 -35.22
C ASN A 568 -12.80 45.08 -35.44
N LYS A 569 -13.39 45.50 -36.56
CA LYS A 569 -14.74 45.09 -37.01
C LYS A 569 -14.72 44.26 -38.31
N SER A 570 -13.54 44.05 -38.92
CA SER A 570 -13.41 43.35 -40.21
C SER A 570 -13.32 41.83 -40.03
N PRO A 571 -14.20 41.03 -40.68
CA PRO A 571 -14.12 39.57 -40.64
C PRO A 571 -12.83 39.02 -41.27
N VAL A 572 -12.36 39.61 -42.37
CA VAL A 572 -11.12 39.20 -43.05
C VAL A 572 -9.91 39.46 -42.15
N SER A 573 -9.83 40.64 -41.54
CA SER A 573 -8.77 40.97 -40.58
C SER A 573 -8.82 40.06 -39.35
N SER A 574 -10.02 39.71 -38.88
CA SER A 574 -10.22 38.73 -37.80
C SER A 574 -9.75 37.32 -38.18
N LEU A 575 -9.98 36.89 -39.42
CA LEU A 575 -9.55 35.60 -39.94
C LEU A 575 -8.03 35.50 -40.02
N PHE A 576 -7.34 36.54 -40.50
CA PHE A 576 -5.86 36.57 -40.51
C PHE A 576 -5.28 36.59 -39.09
N ARG A 577 -5.84 37.39 -38.17
CA ARG A 577 -5.42 37.39 -36.75
C ARG A 577 -5.63 36.02 -36.10
N PHE A 578 -6.78 35.41 -36.34
CA PHE A 578 -7.08 34.06 -35.88
C PHE A 578 -6.11 33.05 -36.47
N GLY A 579 -5.89 33.05 -37.80
CA GLY A 579 -4.95 32.15 -38.47
C GLY A 579 -3.51 32.27 -37.96
N TYR A 580 -3.04 33.50 -37.71
CA TYR A 580 -1.72 33.74 -37.13
C TYR A 580 -1.58 33.12 -35.72
N TYR A 581 -2.52 33.41 -34.82
CA TYR A 581 -2.48 32.84 -33.46
C TYR A 581 -2.78 31.34 -33.44
N TYR A 582 -3.63 30.86 -34.34
CA TYR A 582 -3.97 29.46 -34.47
C TYR A 582 -2.79 28.62 -34.97
N THR A 583 -2.00 29.15 -35.90
CA THR A 583 -0.74 28.52 -36.36
C THR A 583 0.24 28.33 -35.19
N ASP A 584 0.30 29.28 -34.25
CA ASP A 584 1.09 29.14 -33.02
C ASP A 584 0.63 27.97 -32.15
N TYR A 585 -0.68 27.69 -32.05
CA TYR A 585 -1.17 26.49 -31.36
C TYR A 585 -0.86 25.21 -32.13
N ILE A 586 -1.09 25.19 -33.45
CA ILE A 586 -0.93 24.00 -34.28
C ILE A 586 0.52 23.51 -34.29
N LEU A 587 1.49 24.42 -34.43
CA LEU A 587 2.91 24.07 -34.40
C LEU A 587 3.42 23.98 -32.95
N GLY A 588 3.00 24.91 -32.10
CA GLY A 588 3.44 25.01 -30.71
C GLY A 588 3.09 23.80 -29.86
N GLN A 589 1.92 23.20 -30.06
CA GLN A 589 1.52 22.01 -29.31
C GLN A 589 2.54 20.86 -29.42
N PHE A 590 3.13 20.63 -30.60
CA PHE A 590 4.14 19.58 -30.78
C PHE A 590 5.45 19.93 -30.08
N ILE A 591 5.87 21.19 -30.14
CA ILE A 591 7.08 21.66 -29.44
C ILE A 591 6.92 21.54 -27.93
N ILE A 592 5.78 21.99 -27.38
CA ILE A 592 5.46 21.86 -25.96
C ILE A 592 5.39 20.38 -25.55
N TYR A 593 4.78 19.54 -26.38
CA TYR A 593 4.67 18.10 -26.12
C TYR A 593 6.05 17.43 -26.06
N LEU A 594 6.90 17.62 -27.08
CA LEU A 594 8.24 17.04 -27.13
C LEU A 594 9.16 17.63 -26.05
N LYS A 595 9.08 18.94 -25.81
CA LYS A 595 9.98 19.65 -24.90
C LYS A 595 9.69 19.33 -23.44
N TYR A 596 8.42 19.28 -23.07
CA TYR A 596 7.97 19.21 -21.68
C TYR A 596 7.22 17.91 -21.36
N VAL A 597 6.17 17.59 -22.11
CA VAL A 597 5.26 16.46 -21.79
C VAL A 597 5.97 15.12 -21.89
N LEU A 598 6.70 14.84 -22.98
CA LEU A 598 7.44 13.58 -23.12
C LEU A 598 8.54 13.39 -22.07
N ARG A 599 9.03 14.48 -21.48
CA ARG A 599 10.05 14.48 -20.42
C ARG A 599 9.45 14.51 -19.01
N GLY A 600 8.15 14.23 -18.88
CA GLY A 600 7.51 14.10 -17.57
C GLY A 600 7.10 15.41 -16.89
N LYS A 601 7.23 16.56 -17.55
CA LYS A 601 6.83 17.85 -16.97
C LYS A 601 5.33 18.09 -17.14
N ILE A 602 4.70 18.64 -16.12
CA ILE A 602 3.31 19.07 -16.18
C ILE A 602 3.26 20.52 -16.65
N VAL A 603 2.44 20.81 -17.65
CA VAL A 603 2.32 22.15 -18.23
C VAL A 603 1.01 22.77 -17.78
N LEU A 604 1.07 23.91 -17.09
CA LEU A 604 -0.10 24.68 -16.67
C LEU A 604 -0.26 25.89 -17.58
N TYR A 605 -1.41 26.00 -18.23
CA TYR A 605 -1.77 27.16 -19.03
C TYR A 605 -2.63 28.12 -18.20
N ASP A 606 -2.10 29.32 -17.95
CA ASP A 606 -2.88 30.49 -17.54
C ASP A 606 -3.52 31.08 -18.80
N ARG A 607 -4.77 30.65 -19.02
CA ARG A 607 -5.55 30.79 -20.26
C ARG A 607 -5.05 29.96 -21.43
N TYR A 608 -5.98 29.56 -22.27
CA TYR A 608 -5.75 28.63 -23.38
C TYR A 608 -6.65 28.98 -24.58
N TYR A 609 -6.83 28.03 -25.49
CA TYR A 609 -7.64 28.19 -26.69
C TYR A 609 -9.11 28.57 -26.40
N PHE A 610 -9.63 28.28 -25.20
CA PHE A 610 -11.02 28.59 -24.82
C PHE A 610 -11.34 30.08 -24.88
N ASP A 611 -10.34 30.96 -24.70
CA ASP A 611 -10.50 32.40 -24.88
C ASP A 611 -10.90 32.76 -26.32
N PHE A 612 -10.47 32.01 -27.37
CA PHE A 612 -10.92 32.29 -28.74
C PHE A 612 -12.38 31.89 -29.00
N ILE A 613 -12.95 31.04 -28.14
CA ILE A 613 -14.32 30.58 -28.26
C ILE A 613 -15.25 31.50 -27.45
N ALA A 614 -14.91 31.74 -26.18
CA ALA A 614 -15.75 32.47 -25.22
C ALA A 614 -15.37 33.95 -25.03
N ASP A 615 -14.13 34.37 -25.34
CA ASP A 615 -13.66 35.76 -25.20
C ASP A 615 -12.88 36.27 -26.41
N ALA A 616 -13.38 36.00 -27.62
CA ALA A 616 -12.69 36.35 -28.87
C ALA A 616 -12.36 37.85 -29.02
N LYS A 617 -13.20 38.71 -28.41
CA LYS A 617 -13.02 40.18 -28.36
C LYS A 617 -11.69 40.58 -27.73
N ARG A 618 -11.17 39.80 -26.78
CA ARG A 618 -9.88 40.06 -26.13
C ARG A 618 -8.70 39.95 -27.09
N SER A 619 -8.78 39.06 -28.07
CA SER A 619 -7.77 38.90 -29.12
C SER A 619 -8.05 39.77 -30.35
N ASN A 620 -9.01 40.70 -30.26
CA ASN A 620 -9.44 41.57 -31.35
C ASN A 620 -9.95 40.78 -32.59
N ILE A 621 -10.64 39.66 -32.34
CA ILE A 621 -11.18 38.74 -33.34
C ILE A 621 -12.71 38.73 -33.25
N GLN A 622 -13.37 38.91 -34.39
CA GLN A 622 -14.81 38.75 -34.55
C GLN A 622 -15.08 37.73 -35.67
N LEU A 623 -15.28 36.47 -35.28
CA LEU A 623 -15.57 35.35 -36.18
C LEU A 623 -16.76 34.55 -35.66
N PRO A 624 -17.48 33.80 -36.53
CA PRO A 624 -18.51 32.89 -36.09
C PRO A 624 -17.96 31.84 -35.12
N LYS A 625 -18.67 31.57 -34.02
CA LYS A 625 -18.25 30.59 -32.99
C LYS A 625 -17.99 29.19 -33.57
N ALA A 626 -18.72 28.79 -34.62
CA ALA A 626 -18.49 27.52 -35.30
C ALA A 626 -17.06 27.39 -35.86
N VAL A 627 -16.47 28.48 -36.36
CA VAL A 627 -15.10 28.50 -36.90
C VAL A 627 -14.08 28.33 -35.78
N THR A 628 -14.22 29.11 -34.69
CA THR A 628 -13.30 29.05 -33.56
C THR A 628 -13.45 27.73 -32.78
N GLU A 629 -14.67 27.20 -32.60
CA GLU A 629 -14.90 25.87 -32.03
C GLU A 629 -14.33 24.75 -32.90
N SER A 630 -14.49 24.81 -34.23
CA SER A 630 -13.95 23.80 -35.15
C SER A 630 -12.43 23.72 -35.06
N GLY A 631 -11.75 24.87 -34.99
CA GLY A 631 -10.30 24.94 -34.81
C GLY A 631 -9.80 24.20 -33.56
N TYR A 632 -10.59 24.12 -32.49
CA TYR A 632 -10.20 23.36 -31.31
C TYR A 632 -10.00 21.87 -31.62
N HIS A 633 -10.80 21.29 -32.53
CA HIS A 633 -10.81 19.84 -32.81
C HIS A 633 -9.47 19.32 -33.33
N LEU A 634 -8.67 20.16 -34.01
CA LEU A 634 -7.34 19.79 -34.52
C LEU A 634 -6.21 19.96 -33.48
N LEU A 635 -6.52 20.45 -32.28
CA LEU A 635 -5.55 20.59 -31.19
C LEU A 635 -5.55 19.36 -30.28
N MET A 636 -4.36 18.98 -29.81
CA MET A 636 -4.18 18.03 -28.72
C MET A 636 -4.90 18.57 -27.48
N LYS A 637 -5.83 17.76 -26.95
CA LYS A 637 -6.65 18.14 -25.82
C LYS A 637 -5.82 18.12 -24.53
N PRO A 638 -5.77 19.23 -23.76
CA PRO A 638 -5.22 19.19 -22.41
C PRO A 638 -6.02 18.19 -21.57
N LYS A 639 -5.35 17.39 -20.73
CA LYS A 639 -5.99 16.32 -19.95
C LYS A 639 -6.99 16.88 -18.93
N PHE A 640 -6.69 18.05 -18.36
CA PHE A 640 -7.51 18.72 -17.36
C PHE A 640 -7.76 20.18 -17.72
N ASN A 641 -9.00 20.62 -17.69
CA ASN A 641 -9.40 21.97 -18.05
C ASN A 641 -10.32 22.50 -16.95
N PHE A 642 -9.88 23.53 -16.25
CA PHE A 642 -10.62 24.14 -15.15
C PHE A 642 -11.08 25.55 -15.54
N PHE A 643 -12.37 25.82 -15.39
CA PHE A 643 -12.96 27.14 -15.49
C PHE A 643 -13.28 27.66 -14.09
N LEU A 644 -12.56 28.69 -13.66
CA LEU A 644 -12.75 29.32 -12.36
C LEU A 644 -13.69 30.51 -12.49
N TYR A 645 -14.76 30.52 -11.70
CA TYR A 645 -15.72 31.61 -11.63
C TYR A 645 -16.02 32.02 -10.19
N ALA A 646 -16.62 33.19 -10.01
CA ALA A 646 -17.10 33.70 -8.73
C ALA A 646 -18.28 34.63 -9.00
N ALA A 647 -19.00 35.03 -7.94
CA ALA A 647 -20.06 36.02 -8.06
C ALA A 647 -19.54 37.33 -8.72
N PRO A 648 -20.28 37.92 -9.68
CA PRO A 648 -19.84 39.13 -10.39
C PRO A 648 -19.46 40.29 -9.46
N GLU A 649 -20.17 40.44 -8.34
CA GLU A 649 -19.93 41.45 -7.31
C GLU A 649 -18.53 41.26 -6.68
N LYS A 650 -18.15 40.01 -6.42
CA LYS A 650 -16.84 39.62 -5.86
C LYS A 650 -15.72 39.79 -6.89
N ILE A 651 -16.00 39.61 -8.17
CA ILE A 651 -15.02 39.84 -9.25
C ILE A 651 -14.74 41.35 -9.40
N LEU A 652 -15.81 42.16 -9.42
CA LEU A 652 -15.70 43.62 -9.53
C LEU A 652 -15.01 44.26 -8.33
N SER A 653 -15.18 43.70 -7.12
CA SER A 653 -14.48 44.18 -5.93
C SER A 653 -12.97 43.86 -5.97
N ARG A 654 -12.58 42.74 -6.59
CA ARG A 654 -11.17 42.34 -6.77
C ARG A 654 -10.48 43.10 -7.90
N LYS A 655 -11.13 43.25 -9.06
CA LYS A 655 -10.62 43.92 -10.25
C LYS A 655 -11.74 44.60 -11.04
N ARG A 656 -11.66 45.92 -11.18
CA ARG A 656 -12.62 46.73 -11.97
C ARG A 656 -12.21 46.87 -13.44
N GLU A 657 -11.97 45.73 -14.12
CA GLU A 657 -11.53 45.72 -15.53
C GLU A 657 -12.69 45.47 -16.53
N LEU A 658 -13.82 44.90 -16.10
CA LEU A 658 -14.97 44.53 -16.93
C LEU A 658 -16.29 45.04 -16.32
N SER A 659 -17.33 45.20 -17.13
CA SER A 659 -18.68 45.52 -16.64
C SER A 659 -19.38 44.30 -16.04
N TYR A 660 -20.33 44.53 -15.12
CA TYR A 660 -21.16 43.46 -14.52
C TYR A 660 -21.76 42.53 -15.57
N ARG A 661 -22.42 43.09 -16.58
CA ARG A 661 -23.02 42.34 -17.70
C ARG A 661 -21.97 41.50 -18.45
N SER A 662 -20.79 42.07 -18.73
CA SER A 662 -19.71 41.34 -19.40
C SER A 662 -19.21 40.14 -18.60
N ILE A 663 -19.18 40.25 -17.27
CA ILE A 663 -18.77 39.17 -16.38
C ILE A 663 -19.81 38.04 -16.39
N VAL A 664 -21.10 38.39 -16.31
CA VAL A 664 -22.21 37.41 -16.39
C VAL A 664 -22.19 36.70 -17.74
N ASP A 665 -22.13 37.43 -18.84
CA ASP A 665 -22.12 36.88 -20.20
C ASP A 665 -20.94 35.91 -20.40
N LEU A 666 -19.72 36.35 -20.03
CA LEU A 666 -18.53 35.50 -20.12
C LEU A 666 -18.66 34.24 -19.27
N THR A 667 -19.15 34.37 -18.04
CA THR A 667 -19.29 33.24 -17.13
C THR A 667 -20.26 32.21 -17.69
N THR A 668 -21.39 32.65 -18.23
CA THR A 668 -22.36 31.77 -18.91
C THR A 668 -21.76 31.12 -20.15
N GLU A 669 -21.00 31.87 -20.97
CA GLU A 669 -20.36 31.31 -22.17
C GLU A 669 -19.33 30.23 -21.84
N TYR A 670 -18.43 30.48 -20.89
CA TYR A 670 -17.44 29.48 -20.46
C TYR A 670 -18.10 28.26 -19.82
N SER A 671 -19.08 28.44 -18.92
CA SER A 671 -19.80 27.32 -18.29
C SER A 671 -20.52 26.46 -19.32
N THR A 672 -21.18 27.07 -20.29
CA THR A 672 -21.86 26.35 -21.38
C THR A 672 -20.87 25.57 -22.23
N LEU A 673 -19.74 26.19 -22.59
CA LEU A 673 -18.67 25.54 -23.36
C LEU A 673 -18.09 24.33 -22.62
N PHE A 674 -17.73 24.49 -21.35
CA PHE A 674 -17.12 23.42 -20.54
C PHE A 674 -18.10 22.26 -20.33
N SER A 675 -19.37 22.54 -20.06
CA SER A 675 -20.42 21.52 -19.97
C SER A 675 -20.60 20.75 -21.29
N LYS A 676 -20.61 21.46 -22.42
CA LYS A 676 -20.69 20.85 -23.77
C LYS A 676 -19.47 19.95 -24.05
N LEU A 677 -18.26 20.39 -23.72
CA LEU A 677 -17.03 19.63 -23.96
C LEU A 677 -16.89 18.42 -23.02
N ASN A 678 -17.29 18.55 -21.75
CA ASN A 678 -17.24 17.45 -20.78
C ASN A 678 -18.12 16.26 -21.20
N LYS A 679 -19.23 16.52 -21.88
CA LYS A 679 -20.13 15.47 -22.40
C LYS A 679 -19.55 14.72 -23.61
N LYS A 680 -18.58 15.30 -24.34
CA LYS A 680 -18.06 14.73 -25.59
C LYS A 680 -16.95 13.70 -25.37
N ASP A 681 -16.11 13.88 -24.36
CA ASP A 681 -14.95 13.01 -24.11
C ASP A 681 -14.77 12.79 -22.61
N GLN A 682 -14.93 11.55 -22.16
CA GLN A 682 -14.80 11.20 -20.75
C GLN A 682 -13.34 11.13 -20.27
N ASN A 683 -12.38 11.00 -21.19
CA ASN A 683 -10.94 10.92 -20.90
C ASN A 683 -10.31 12.29 -20.67
N VAL A 684 -11.00 13.37 -21.07
CA VAL A 684 -10.58 14.75 -20.85
C VAL A 684 -11.55 15.41 -19.88
N LYS A 685 -11.03 16.00 -18.80
CA LYS A 685 -11.88 16.63 -17.79
C LYS A 685 -12.06 18.11 -18.09
N TYR A 686 -13.31 18.57 -18.13
CA TYR A 686 -13.68 19.98 -18.20
C TYR A 686 -14.58 20.29 -17.01
N LEU A 687 -14.08 21.08 -16.06
CA LEU A 687 -14.78 21.37 -14.80
C LEU A 687 -14.91 22.87 -14.59
N SER A 688 -16.11 23.29 -14.23
CA SER A 688 -16.41 24.65 -13.76
C SER A 688 -16.39 24.64 -12.24
N ILE A 689 -15.53 25.45 -11.62
CA ILE A 689 -15.35 25.50 -10.16
C ILE A 689 -15.62 26.92 -9.68
N GLU A 690 -16.52 27.04 -8.71
CA GLU A 690 -16.76 28.31 -8.03
C GLU A 690 -15.66 28.58 -7.01
N ASN A 691 -14.82 29.57 -7.29
CA ASN A 691 -13.67 29.93 -6.47
C ASN A 691 -14.07 30.88 -5.33
N ASN A 692 -14.86 30.36 -4.40
CA ASN A 692 -15.25 31.08 -3.19
C ASN A 692 -14.27 30.88 -2.05
N ASP A 693 -13.82 29.64 -1.88
CA ASP A 693 -12.86 29.17 -0.91
C ASP A 693 -11.68 28.51 -1.63
N LEU A 694 -10.46 28.90 -1.25
CA LEU A 694 -9.25 28.47 -1.95
C LEU A 694 -8.98 26.98 -1.69
N ASP A 695 -9.11 26.53 -0.45
CA ASP A 695 -8.78 25.16 -0.05
C ASP A 695 -9.73 24.16 -0.73
N THR A 696 -11.04 24.42 -0.71
CA THR A 696 -12.04 23.62 -1.44
C THR A 696 -11.76 23.56 -2.94
N THR A 697 -11.30 24.67 -3.53
CA THR A 697 -10.93 24.74 -4.95
C THR A 697 -9.70 23.89 -5.25
N LEU A 698 -8.66 24.00 -4.42
CA LEU A 698 -7.42 23.21 -4.55
C LEU A 698 -7.69 21.72 -4.37
N ASP A 699 -8.47 21.34 -3.37
CA ASP A 699 -8.85 19.95 -3.11
C ASP A 699 -9.64 19.35 -4.28
N THR A 700 -10.60 20.10 -4.85
CA THR A 700 -11.35 19.67 -6.03
C THR A 700 -10.42 19.42 -7.23
N ILE A 701 -9.46 20.31 -7.47
CA ILE A 701 -8.48 20.18 -8.56
C ILE A 701 -7.58 18.96 -8.31
N MET A 702 -7.00 18.83 -7.12
CA MET A 702 -6.08 17.76 -6.79
C MET A 702 -6.78 16.40 -6.82
N ASN A 703 -7.98 16.28 -6.27
CA ASN A 703 -8.79 15.06 -6.32
C ASN A 703 -9.13 14.67 -7.76
N THR A 704 -9.42 15.64 -8.64
CA THR A 704 -9.63 15.38 -10.07
C THR A 704 -8.37 14.79 -10.72
N ILE A 705 -7.19 15.31 -10.39
CA ILE A 705 -5.92 14.80 -10.93
C ILE A 705 -5.64 13.37 -10.41
N ILE A 706 -5.90 13.12 -9.13
CA ILE A 706 -5.67 11.85 -8.44
C ILE A 706 -6.60 10.74 -8.92
N THR A 707 -7.87 11.05 -9.13
CA THR A 707 -8.91 10.07 -9.48
C THR A 707 -9.00 9.78 -10.99
N ALA A 708 -8.47 10.67 -11.83
CA ALA A 708 -8.50 10.48 -13.27
C ALA A 708 -7.54 9.37 -13.72
N LYS A 709 -8.11 8.34 -14.34
CA LYS A 709 -7.37 7.19 -14.91
C LYS A 709 -6.46 7.59 -16.09
#